data_AF-A0A7H8HGS1-F1
#
_entry.id   AF-A0A7H8HGS1-F1
#
_cell.length_a   1.000
_cell.length_b   1.000
_cell.length_c   1.000
_cell.angle_alpha   90.00
_cell.angle_beta   90.00
_cell.angle_gamma   90.00
#
_symmetry.space_group_name_H-M   'P 1'
#
loop_
_entity.id
_entity.type
_entity.pdbx_description
1 polymer ?
#
loop_
_entity_poly.entity_id
_entity_poly.type
_entity_poly.pdbx_seq_one_letter_code
_entity_poly.pdbx_strand_id
1 'polypeptide(L)'
;MTDDVTPPPPSPGVPAAPPSATTARRDRLRELSPRAMWLTAAVIAVLTAAVVVVLWWPATRGLNGAELVTARLDALKIGLSIGVGSGGVVALYLAWRRQDSTERTLAHQQEVHTATMAHQVRVALSTEHDAAQRRQNELYLKAVEQLGSPEAAVRHGGLYALEQVAQDDPNRQQTVVNVICAYLRSPYTLPSDTAGSRPLGVRRPLMKSTDRPRTPPTPPGNSAREAQLQEREVRLTAQRVLHQHLQPGPDPEHPRDDFWPDIDIDLTSATLIDFSLADCTVAKASFRKTTFTGDAQFDGATFTTDAHFDGATFTTDAHFDGATFTADARFDEVKFGGRAAFSGATFGDNVLFSLADFGGYAWFDDVKFGGSVQFGRAKFGGDARFARAVFGGGAVFEGVKVAGDAVFAEAKIGDDARFGRAVFGGHAVFGGAEIGGGADFRGAVFDRDARFGEAVFGADAVFDGVKFGSRAGFGGAVFGGDAGFGRAEFGRDAGFDEAEFGGDVGFGRAVFGGGAGFDGAKFVGDVRFEGVKFARDARFGRAKFDCRAGFGRAEFVGDAWFGTAAFGDDAWFGAAVFGGGAGFGGAVFAGSAAFLDARFGGDAGFGGAVFRRDAGFGRAVFGGYTGFGGAQFGGVACFDDAVYDDGRVFDPAEHGVPRRADEPDHEGDPNPAQQRQTPPS
;
A
#
# COMPACT_ATOMS: atom_id res chain seq x y z
N MET A 1 -19.69 -24.87 23.64
CA MET A 1 -20.95 -24.36 24.22
C MET A 1 -20.84 -22.86 24.17
N THR A 2 -21.43 -22.11 23.25
CA THR A 2 -22.46 -22.33 22.23
C THR A 2 -22.16 -21.34 21.10
N ASP A 3 -22.13 -21.82 19.86
CA ASP A 3 -21.87 -21.02 18.65
C ASP A 3 -23.05 -20.09 18.35
N ASP A 4 -22.76 -18.81 18.12
CA ASP A 4 -23.69 -17.81 17.60
C ASP A 4 -23.40 -17.63 16.10
N VAL A 5 -24.23 -18.26 15.27
CA VAL A 5 -24.15 -18.21 13.80
C VAL A 5 -25.33 -17.39 13.30
N THR A 6 -25.05 -16.15 12.91
CA THR A 6 -25.93 -15.31 12.08
C THR A 6 -26.12 -15.94 10.68
N PRO A 7 -27.37 -16.09 10.18
CA PRO A 7 -27.61 -16.62 8.84
C PRO A 7 -27.37 -15.57 7.74
N PRO A 8 -27.04 -16.00 6.50
CA PRO A 8 -26.74 -15.11 5.37
C PRO A 8 -28.01 -14.46 4.77
N PRO A 9 -27.88 -13.35 4.02
CA PRO A 9 -29.01 -12.66 3.40
C PRO A 9 -29.61 -13.47 2.23
N PRO A 10 -30.91 -13.30 1.90
CA PRO A 10 -31.60 -14.09 0.90
C PRO A 10 -31.20 -13.73 -0.53
N SER A 11 -30.99 -14.74 -1.37
CA SER A 11 -30.74 -14.62 -2.81
C SER A 11 -31.95 -14.03 -3.56
N PRO A 12 -31.76 -13.12 -4.53
CA PRO A 12 -32.86 -12.62 -5.36
C PRO A 12 -33.15 -13.63 -6.48
N GLY A 13 -34.38 -14.14 -6.56
CA GLY A 13 -34.80 -14.92 -7.73
C GLY A 13 -35.73 -16.11 -7.49
N VAL A 14 -36.19 -16.38 -6.26
CA VAL A 14 -37.24 -17.38 -6.04
C VAL A 14 -38.60 -16.67 -6.01
N PRO A 15 -39.49 -16.85 -7.00
CA PRO A 15 -40.84 -16.33 -6.91
C PRO A 15 -41.58 -17.00 -5.74
N ALA A 16 -42.18 -16.17 -4.89
CA ALA A 16 -42.93 -16.56 -3.72
C ALA A 16 -43.93 -17.68 -4.01
N ALA A 17 -43.97 -18.69 -3.15
CA ALA A 17 -45.02 -19.70 -3.16
C ALA A 17 -46.39 -19.02 -3.08
N PRO A 18 -47.36 -19.35 -3.95
CA PRO A 18 -48.69 -18.77 -3.88
C PRO A 18 -49.38 -19.22 -2.58
N PRO A 19 -50.23 -18.35 -1.97
CA PRO A 19 -50.93 -18.67 -0.74
C PRO A 19 -51.77 -19.92 -0.93
N SER A 20 -51.66 -20.83 0.03
CA SER A 20 -52.45 -22.05 0.15
C SER A 20 -53.91 -21.71 -0.10
N ALA A 21 -54.45 -22.17 -1.23
CA ALA A 21 -55.84 -21.94 -1.57
C ALA A 21 -56.70 -22.53 -0.45
N THR A 22 -57.36 -21.63 0.27
CA THR A 22 -58.41 -21.85 1.23
C THR A 22 -59.26 -23.03 0.80
N THR A 23 -59.18 -24.12 1.56
CA THR A 23 -60.04 -25.29 1.43
C THR A 23 -61.48 -24.84 1.61
N ALA A 24 -62.14 -24.50 0.51
CA ALA A 24 -63.56 -24.27 0.46
C ALA A 24 -64.25 -25.56 0.94
N ARG A 25 -64.74 -25.51 2.17
CA ARG A 25 -65.65 -26.50 2.76
C ARG A 25 -66.92 -26.50 1.93
N ARG A 26 -66.91 -27.25 0.83
CA ARG A 26 -68.13 -27.68 0.14
C ARG A 26 -68.75 -28.75 1.02
N ASP A 27 -69.86 -28.41 1.66
CA ASP A 27 -70.69 -29.34 2.41
C ASP A 27 -71.01 -30.55 1.53
N ARG A 28 -70.37 -31.68 1.83
CA ARG A 28 -70.70 -32.97 1.23
C ARG A 28 -72.08 -33.35 1.75
N LEU A 29 -73.10 -33.13 0.94
CA LEU A 29 -74.39 -33.81 1.11
C LEU A 29 -74.09 -35.32 1.19
N ARG A 30 -74.40 -35.94 2.33
CA ARG A 30 -74.16 -37.37 2.60
C ARG A 30 -74.76 -38.20 1.46
N GLU A 31 -73.90 -38.82 0.66
CA GLU A 31 -74.31 -39.84 -0.30
C GLU A 31 -74.98 -40.98 0.46
N LEU A 32 -76.26 -41.22 0.20
CA LEU A 32 -76.99 -42.37 0.73
C LEU A 32 -76.34 -43.64 0.19
N SER A 33 -75.94 -44.52 1.11
CA SER A 33 -75.32 -45.81 0.77
C SER A 33 -76.21 -46.61 -0.20
N PRO A 34 -75.65 -47.25 -1.24
CA PRO A 34 -76.40 -48.08 -2.18
C PRO A 34 -77.25 -49.16 -1.50
N ARG A 35 -76.83 -49.62 -0.32
CA ARG A 35 -77.57 -50.59 0.49
C ARG A 35 -78.84 -49.99 1.11
N ALA A 36 -78.83 -48.71 1.48
CA ALA A 36 -79.98 -48.03 2.06
C ALA A 36 -81.08 -47.73 1.01
N MET A 37 -80.70 -47.45 -0.23
CA MET A 37 -81.64 -47.30 -1.35
C MET A 37 -82.29 -48.63 -1.76
N TRP A 38 -81.52 -49.73 -1.80
CA TRP A 38 -82.10 -51.04 -2.11
C TRP A 38 -83.02 -51.56 -0.99
N LEU A 39 -82.69 -51.29 0.28
CA LEU A 39 -83.55 -51.64 1.41
C LEU A 39 -84.89 -50.88 1.39
N THR A 40 -84.88 -49.58 1.07
CA THR A 40 -86.12 -48.80 0.98
C THR A 40 -86.99 -49.22 -0.20
N ALA A 41 -86.40 -49.51 -1.35
CA ALA A 41 -87.13 -50.07 -2.50
C ALA A 41 -87.74 -51.45 -2.20
N ALA A 42 -87.00 -52.33 -1.52
CA ALA A 42 -87.49 -53.65 -1.13
C ALA A 42 -88.65 -53.57 -0.12
N VAL A 43 -88.58 -52.65 0.86
CA VAL A 43 -89.65 -52.43 1.84
C VAL A 43 -90.94 -51.95 1.16
N ILE A 44 -90.85 -51.05 0.18
CA ILE A 44 -92.03 -50.56 -0.57
C ILE A 44 -92.65 -51.67 -1.42
N ALA A 45 -91.84 -52.54 -2.04
CA ALA A 45 -92.32 -53.67 -2.83
C ALA A 45 -93.02 -54.74 -1.95
N VAL A 46 -92.50 -55.01 -0.75
CA VAL A 46 -93.11 -55.96 0.19
C VAL A 46 -94.43 -55.40 0.75
N LEU A 47 -94.48 -54.11 1.09
CA LEU A 47 -95.71 -53.46 1.56
C LEU A 47 -96.81 -53.45 0.50
N THR A 48 -96.47 -53.22 -0.76
CA THR A 48 -97.45 -53.26 -1.87
C THR A 48 -97.93 -54.70 -2.14
N ALA A 49 -97.06 -55.71 -2.08
CA ALA A 49 -97.47 -57.11 -2.19
C ALA A 49 -98.40 -57.56 -1.03
N ALA A 50 -98.13 -57.10 0.19
CA ALA A 50 -98.97 -57.39 1.36
C ALA A 50 -100.40 -56.82 1.24
N VAL A 51 -100.53 -55.59 0.72
CA VAL A 51 -101.85 -54.95 0.49
C VAL A 51 -102.66 -55.72 -0.55
N VAL A 52 -102.03 -56.23 -1.61
CA VAL A 52 -102.71 -57.03 -2.65
C VAL A 52 -103.25 -58.34 -2.10
N VAL A 53 -102.50 -59.03 -1.23
CA VAL A 53 -102.94 -60.30 -0.61
C VAL A 53 -104.08 -60.09 0.39
N VAL A 54 -104.03 -59.02 1.20
CA VAL A 54 -105.07 -58.71 2.19
C VAL A 54 -106.41 -58.35 1.54
N LEU A 55 -106.40 -57.69 0.39
CA LEU A 55 -107.63 -57.37 -0.36
C LEU A 55 -108.22 -58.59 -1.09
N TRP A 56 -107.42 -59.62 -1.37
CA TRP A 56 -107.84 -60.79 -2.15
C TRP A 56 -108.70 -61.79 -1.35
N TRP A 57 -108.44 -61.93 -0.04
CA TRP A 57 -109.05 -62.98 0.79
C TRP A 57 -110.54 -62.75 1.17
N PRO A 58 -111.03 -61.53 1.43
CA PRO A 58 -112.46 -61.30 1.70
C PRO A 58 -113.32 -61.34 0.43
N ALA A 59 -112.80 -60.85 -0.70
CA ALA A 59 -113.56 -60.61 -1.92
C ALA A 59 -113.90 -61.88 -2.73
N THR A 60 -113.38 -63.04 -2.35
CA THR A 60 -113.51 -64.30 -3.12
C THR A 60 -114.25 -65.42 -2.40
N ARG A 61 -114.77 -65.20 -1.19
CA ARG A 61 -115.60 -66.19 -0.48
C ARG A 61 -117.06 -66.14 -0.95
N GLY A 62 -117.47 -67.15 -1.73
CA GLY A 62 -118.89 -67.46 -2.00
C GLY A 62 -119.39 -67.19 -3.42
N LEU A 63 -118.53 -66.86 -4.39
CA LEU A 63 -118.93 -66.53 -5.77
C LEU A 63 -118.57 -67.66 -6.75
N ASN A 64 -119.53 -68.12 -7.57
CA ASN A 64 -119.33 -69.12 -8.63
C ASN A 64 -119.69 -68.55 -10.01
N GLY A 65 -118.82 -68.77 -10.99
CA GLY A 65 -119.04 -68.41 -12.40
C GLY A 65 -118.38 -67.09 -12.84
N ALA A 66 -118.93 -66.48 -13.90
CA ALA A 66 -118.31 -65.43 -14.72
C ALA A 66 -117.91 -64.14 -13.96
N GLU A 67 -118.52 -63.86 -12.80
CA GLU A 67 -118.23 -62.69 -11.97
C GLU A 67 -116.84 -62.74 -11.28
N LEU A 68 -116.24 -63.95 -11.15
CA LEU A 68 -114.88 -64.10 -10.61
C LEU A 68 -113.79 -63.58 -11.56
N VAL A 69 -114.05 -63.58 -12.88
CA VAL A 69 -113.05 -63.23 -13.89
C VAL A 69 -112.89 -61.72 -14.01
N THR A 70 -113.98 -60.96 -13.91
CA THR A 70 -113.96 -59.49 -13.95
C THR A 70 -113.27 -58.89 -12.74
N ALA A 71 -113.53 -59.40 -11.53
CA ALA A 71 -112.87 -58.93 -10.31
C ALA A 71 -111.35 -59.14 -10.32
N ARG A 72 -110.86 -60.24 -10.92
CA ARG A 72 -109.41 -60.50 -11.08
C ARG A 72 -108.74 -59.54 -12.07
N LEU A 73 -109.47 -59.09 -13.09
CA LEU A 73 -108.94 -58.22 -14.14
C LEU A 73 -108.74 -56.77 -13.67
N ASP A 74 -109.63 -56.25 -12.83
CA ASP A 74 -109.52 -54.86 -12.35
C ASP A 74 -108.49 -54.71 -11.21
N ALA A 75 -108.29 -55.74 -10.39
CA ALA A 75 -107.17 -55.76 -9.43
C ALA A 75 -105.80 -55.79 -10.14
N LEU A 76 -105.69 -56.51 -11.27
CA LEU A 76 -104.47 -56.57 -12.08
C LEU A 76 -104.13 -55.20 -12.69
N LYS A 77 -105.14 -54.42 -13.12
CA LYS A 77 -104.93 -53.07 -13.69
C LYS A 77 -104.40 -52.07 -12.68
N ILE A 78 -104.85 -52.13 -11.42
CA ILE A 78 -104.37 -51.24 -10.35
C ILE A 78 -102.95 -51.63 -9.90
N GLY A 79 -102.63 -52.93 -9.88
CA GLY A 79 -101.26 -53.39 -9.65
C GLY A 79 -100.28 -52.93 -10.74
N LEU A 80 -100.72 -52.88 -12.00
CA LEU A 80 -99.86 -52.49 -13.13
C LEU A 80 -99.55 -50.98 -13.17
N SER A 81 -100.47 -50.11 -12.73
CA SER A 81 -100.27 -48.65 -12.81
C SER A 81 -99.27 -48.12 -11.78
N ILE A 82 -99.17 -48.75 -10.61
CA ILE A 82 -98.17 -48.40 -9.58
C ILE A 82 -96.75 -48.79 -10.02
N GLY A 83 -96.59 -49.87 -10.79
CA GLY A 83 -95.28 -50.31 -11.31
C GLY A 83 -94.66 -49.39 -12.36
N VAL A 84 -95.49 -48.71 -13.17
CA VAL A 84 -95.01 -47.83 -14.26
C VAL A 84 -94.49 -46.48 -13.72
N GLY A 85 -95.04 -45.97 -12.62
CA GLY A 85 -94.59 -44.70 -12.01
C GLY A 85 -93.18 -44.76 -11.42
N SER A 86 -92.74 -45.92 -10.92
CA SER A 86 -91.40 -46.13 -10.38
C SER A 86 -90.27 -46.17 -11.43
N GLY A 87 -90.57 -46.52 -12.69
CA GLY A 87 -89.57 -46.60 -13.76
C GLY A 87 -89.04 -45.25 -14.23
N GLY A 88 -89.87 -44.21 -14.24
CA GLY A 88 -89.49 -42.86 -14.69
C GLY A 88 -88.50 -42.16 -13.76
N VAL A 89 -88.63 -42.36 -12.44
CA VAL A 89 -87.73 -41.78 -11.43
C VAL A 89 -86.33 -42.41 -11.50
N VAL A 90 -86.26 -43.72 -11.76
CA VAL A 90 -84.97 -44.42 -11.96
C VAL A 90 -84.28 -43.97 -13.24
N ALA A 91 -85.02 -43.73 -14.32
CA ALA A 91 -84.46 -43.21 -15.57
C ALA A 91 -83.89 -41.79 -15.42
N LEU A 92 -84.59 -40.89 -14.73
CA LEU A 92 -84.12 -39.54 -14.41
C LEU A 92 -82.88 -39.55 -13.51
N TYR A 93 -82.86 -40.43 -12.50
CA TYR A 93 -81.67 -40.60 -11.65
C TYR A 93 -80.47 -41.14 -12.43
N LEU A 94 -80.67 -42.11 -13.32
CA LEU A 94 -79.61 -42.63 -14.19
C LEU A 94 -79.11 -41.58 -15.19
N ALA A 95 -80.00 -40.75 -15.74
CA ALA A 95 -79.63 -39.65 -16.62
C ALA A 95 -78.81 -38.58 -15.88
N TRP A 96 -79.24 -38.17 -14.69
CA TRP A 96 -78.50 -37.23 -13.84
C TRP A 96 -77.14 -37.77 -13.41
N ARG A 97 -77.08 -39.04 -12.97
CA ARG A 97 -75.83 -39.71 -12.60
C ARG A 97 -74.87 -39.83 -13.79
N ARG A 98 -75.39 -40.08 -14.99
CA ARG A 98 -74.58 -40.12 -16.21
C ARG A 98 -74.03 -38.72 -16.54
N GLN A 99 -74.83 -37.67 -16.42
CA GLN A 99 -74.42 -36.29 -16.67
C GLN A 99 -73.35 -35.80 -15.68
N ASP A 100 -73.55 -36.02 -14.37
CA ASP A 100 -72.58 -35.67 -13.33
C ASP A 100 -71.26 -36.45 -13.50
N SER A 101 -71.32 -37.72 -13.93
CA SER A 101 -70.11 -38.48 -14.26
C SER A 101 -69.35 -37.89 -15.45
N THR A 102 -70.05 -37.45 -16.50
CA THR A 102 -69.42 -36.88 -17.70
C THR A 102 -68.83 -35.49 -17.45
N GLU A 103 -69.52 -34.66 -16.66
CA GLU A 103 -69.02 -33.33 -16.27
C GLU A 103 -67.78 -33.44 -15.39
N ARG A 104 -67.73 -34.39 -14.45
CA ARG A 104 -66.54 -34.67 -13.64
C ARG A 104 -65.37 -35.18 -14.47
N THR A 105 -65.61 -36.05 -15.47
CA THR A 105 -64.54 -36.50 -16.36
C THR A 105 -64.02 -35.39 -17.26
N LEU A 106 -64.90 -34.50 -17.76
CA LEU A 106 -64.48 -33.36 -18.59
C LEU A 106 -63.73 -32.31 -17.77
N ALA A 107 -64.20 -31.98 -16.56
CA ALA A 107 -63.51 -31.07 -15.65
C ALA A 107 -62.12 -31.62 -15.26
N HIS A 108 -62.02 -32.91 -14.94
CA HIS A 108 -60.75 -33.54 -14.65
C HIS A 108 -59.83 -33.60 -15.88
N GLN A 109 -60.37 -33.85 -17.08
CA GLN A 109 -59.59 -33.80 -18.32
C GLN A 109 -59.05 -32.39 -18.61
N GLN A 110 -59.83 -31.34 -18.36
CA GLN A 110 -59.39 -29.96 -18.52
C GLN A 110 -58.31 -29.59 -17.50
N GLU A 111 -58.48 -29.95 -16.23
CA GLU A 111 -57.46 -29.74 -15.19
C GLU A 111 -56.16 -30.50 -15.52
N VAL A 112 -56.25 -31.77 -15.93
CA VAL A 112 -55.07 -32.57 -16.31
C VAL A 112 -54.41 -32.00 -17.56
N HIS A 113 -55.16 -31.56 -18.56
CA HIS A 113 -54.60 -30.98 -19.79
C HIS A 113 -53.90 -29.64 -19.49
N THR A 114 -54.49 -28.79 -18.67
CA THR A 114 -53.86 -27.52 -18.25
C THR A 114 -52.61 -27.76 -17.39
N ALA A 115 -52.65 -28.70 -16.45
CA ALA A 115 -51.50 -29.08 -15.64
C ALA A 115 -50.38 -29.74 -16.48
N THR A 116 -50.75 -30.54 -17.47
CA THR A 116 -49.80 -31.20 -18.39
C THR A 116 -49.14 -30.16 -19.30
N MET A 117 -49.89 -29.20 -19.85
CA MET A 117 -49.33 -28.10 -20.64
C MET A 117 -48.38 -27.22 -19.78
N ALA A 118 -48.78 -26.88 -18.55
CA ALA A 118 -47.93 -26.13 -17.64
C ALA A 118 -46.68 -26.91 -17.20
N HIS A 119 -46.74 -28.24 -17.14
CA HIS A 119 -45.59 -29.09 -16.90
C HIS A 119 -44.70 -29.20 -18.15
N GLN A 120 -45.28 -29.37 -19.34
CA GLN A 120 -44.56 -29.41 -20.61
C GLN A 120 -43.79 -28.12 -20.88
N VAL A 121 -44.39 -26.95 -20.63
CA VAL A 121 -43.71 -25.65 -20.77
C VAL A 121 -42.53 -25.55 -19.79
N ARG A 122 -42.70 -25.96 -18.53
CA ARG A 122 -41.60 -25.96 -17.55
C ARG A 122 -40.47 -26.90 -17.94
N VAL A 123 -40.80 -28.11 -18.38
CA VAL A 123 -39.81 -29.09 -18.85
C VAL A 123 -39.11 -28.57 -20.11
N ALA A 124 -39.84 -27.99 -21.07
CA ALA A 124 -39.27 -27.42 -22.29
C ALA A 124 -38.27 -26.30 -21.97
N LEU A 125 -38.65 -25.33 -21.12
CA LEU A 125 -37.76 -24.25 -20.69
C LEU A 125 -36.50 -24.76 -19.98
N SER A 126 -36.64 -25.74 -19.07
CA SER A 126 -35.47 -26.36 -18.42
C SER A 126 -34.60 -27.14 -19.40
N THR A 127 -35.20 -27.82 -20.38
CA THR A 127 -34.47 -28.60 -21.39
C THR A 127 -33.70 -27.68 -22.34
N GLU A 128 -34.28 -26.54 -22.73
CA GLU A 128 -33.61 -25.52 -23.54
C GLU A 128 -32.42 -24.91 -22.78
N HIS A 129 -32.59 -24.61 -21.50
CA HIS A 129 -31.50 -24.12 -20.64
C HIS A 129 -30.36 -25.14 -20.52
N ASP A 130 -30.68 -26.41 -20.24
CA ASP A 130 -29.70 -27.50 -20.16
C ASP A 130 -28.98 -27.72 -21.51
N ALA A 131 -29.69 -27.64 -22.63
CA ALA A 131 -29.12 -27.79 -23.96
C ALA A 131 -28.22 -26.61 -24.36
N ALA A 132 -28.56 -25.39 -23.93
CA ALA A 132 -27.70 -24.21 -24.11
C ALA A 132 -26.41 -24.35 -23.30
N GLN A 133 -26.50 -24.73 -22.02
CA GLN A 133 -25.33 -24.96 -21.16
C GLN A 133 -24.42 -26.07 -21.70
N ARG A 134 -24.98 -27.17 -22.21
CA ARG A 134 -24.18 -28.26 -22.81
C ARG A 134 -23.44 -27.79 -24.06
N ARG A 135 -24.09 -27.06 -24.96
CA ARG A 135 -23.44 -26.51 -26.17
C ARG A 135 -22.28 -25.57 -25.82
N GLN A 136 -22.46 -24.68 -24.85
CA GLN A 136 -21.40 -23.79 -24.39
C GLN A 136 -20.24 -24.56 -23.75
N ASN A 137 -20.53 -25.60 -22.95
CA ASN A 137 -19.50 -26.49 -22.39
C ASN A 137 -18.71 -27.22 -23.48
N GLU A 138 -19.38 -27.73 -24.52
CA GLU A 138 -18.71 -28.41 -25.64
C GLU A 138 -17.81 -27.46 -26.44
N LEU A 139 -18.27 -26.22 -26.70
CA LEU A 139 -17.45 -25.19 -27.36
C LEU A 139 -16.23 -24.81 -26.53
N TYR A 140 -16.42 -24.61 -25.22
CA TYR A 140 -15.34 -24.35 -24.28
C TYR A 140 -14.30 -25.48 -24.27
N LEU A 141 -14.73 -26.73 -24.11
CA LEU A 141 -13.82 -27.89 -24.09
C LEU A 141 -13.04 -28.02 -25.39
N LYS A 142 -13.70 -27.79 -26.53
CA LYS A 142 -13.05 -27.81 -27.85
C LYS A 142 -12.03 -26.69 -28.02
N ALA A 143 -12.31 -25.49 -27.50
CA ALA A 143 -11.39 -24.36 -27.55
C ALA A 143 -10.13 -24.61 -26.70
N VAL A 144 -10.29 -25.19 -25.50
CA VAL A 144 -9.17 -25.62 -24.64
C VAL A 144 -8.33 -26.71 -25.33
N GLU A 145 -8.96 -27.69 -25.97
CA GLU A 145 -8.25 -28.72 -26.74
C GLU A 145 -7.43 -28.13 -27.88
N GLN A 146 -7.99 -27.15 -28.61
CA GLN A 146 -7.30 -26.45 -29.70
C GLN A 146 -6.09 -25.64 -29.21
N LEU A 147 -6.17 -25.05 -28.01
CA LEU A 147 -5.04 -24.33 -27.39
C LEU A 147 -3.86 -25.27 -27.06
N GLY A 148 -4.12 -26.55 -26.81
CA GLY A 148 -3.09 -27.58 -26.60
C GLY A 148 -2.44 -28.13 -27.89
N SER A 149 -2.88 -27.68 -29.06
CA SER A 149 -2.38 -28.18 -30.35
C SER A 149 -0.91 -27.83 -30.60
N PRO A 150 -0.11 -28.71 -31.25
CA PRO A 150 1.25 -28.38 -31.68
C PRO A 150 1.30 -27.28 -32.77
N GLU A 151 0.21 -27.09 -33.52
CA GLU A 151 0.12 -26.11 -34.60
C GLU A 151 -0.30 -24.73 -34.08
N ALA A 152 0.51 -23.69 -34.31
CA ALA A 152 0.24 -22.34 -33.82
C ALA A 152 -1.07 -21.73 -34.35
N ALA A 153 -1.41 -22.00 -35.62
CA ALA A 153 -2.68 -21.53 -36.20
C ALA A 153 -3.90 -22.10 -35.48
N VAL A 154 -3.84 -23.36 -35.05
CA VAL A 154 -4.92 -24.00 -34.27
C VAL A 154 -5.00 -23.39 -32.87
N ARG A 155 -3.85 -23.06 -32.25
CA ARG A 155 -3.82 -22.37 -30.95
C ARG A 155 -4.42 -20.97 -31.02
N HIS A 156 -4.13 -20.21 -32.08
CA HIS A 156 -4.79 -18.91 -32.33
C HIS A 156 -6.30 -19.07 -32.45
N GLY A 157 -6.78 -20.06 -33.21
CA GLY A 157 -8.21 -20.37 -33.30
C GLY A 157 -8.83 -20.74 -31.95
N GLY A 158 -8.10 -21.49 -31.12
CA GLY A 158 -8.49 -21.82 -29.75
C GLY A 158 -8.61 -20.60 -28.84
N LEU A 159 -7.67 -19.64 -28.93
CA LEU A 159 -7.73 -18.38 -28.16
C LEU A 159 -8.97 -17.55 -28.52
N TYR A 160 -9.25 -17.33 -29.81
CA TYR A 160 -10.44 -16.58 -30.23
C TYR A 160 -11.75 -17.31 -29.90
N ALA A 161 -11.75 -18.65 -29.92
CA ALA A 161 -12.91 -19.42 -29.47
C ALA A 161 -13.13 -19.31 -27.94
N LEU A 162 -12.06 -19.28 -27.15
CA LEU A 162 -12.14 -19.02 -25.71
C LEU A 162 -12.64 -17.60 -25.41
N GLU A 163 -12.13 -16.60 -26.13
CA GLU A 163 -12.57 -15.21 -26.07
C GLU A 163 -14.07 -15.09 -26.32
N GLN A 164 -14.57 -15.68 -27.41
CA GLN A 164 -15.99 -15.67 -27.72
C GLN A 164 -16.83 -16.34 -26.63
N VAL A 165 -16.38 -17.48 -26.08
CA VAL A 165 -17.08 -18.16 -24.98
C VAL A 165 -17.14 -17.29 -23.73
N ALA A 166 -16.07 -16.56 -23.41
CA ALA A 166 -16.05 -15.63 -22.27
C ALA A 166 -16.97 -14.42 -22.50
N GLN A 167 -17.06 -13.93 -23.75
CA GLN A 167 -17.94 -12.82 -24.09
C GLN A 167 -19.42 -13.22 -24.03
N ASP A 168 -19.76 -14.45 -24.39
CA ASP A 168 -21.15 -14.96 -24.38
C ASP A 168 -21.65 -15.34 -22.97
N ASP A 169 -20.75 -15.70 -22.03
CA ASP A 169 -21.08 -16.10 -20.65
C ASP A 169 -20.17 -15.41 -19.61
N PRO A 170 -20.62 -14.32 -18.99
CA PRO A 170 -19.84 -13.59 -17.98
C PRO A 170 -19.34 -14.45 -16.82
N ASN A 171 -20.07 -15.52 -16.44
CA ASN A 171 -19.64 -16.40 -15.35
C ASN A 171 -18.36 -17.20 -15.68
N ARG A 172 -17.97 -17.24 -16.96
CA ARG A 172 -16.79 -17.98 -17.44
C ARG A 172 -15.58 -17.11 -17.69
N GLN A 173 -15.71 -15.78 -17.66
CA GLN A 173 -14.61 -14.85 -17.95
C GLN A 173 -13.37 -15.20 -17.11
N GLN A 174 -13.53 -15.34 -15.79
CA GLN A 174 -12.43 -15.76 -14.90
C GLN A 174 -11.84 -17.13 -15.26
N THR A 175 -12.69 -18.10 -15.65
CA THR A 175 -12.23 -19.45 -16.01
C THR A 175 -11.41 -19.40 -17.30
N VAL A 176 -11.84 -18.63 -18.30
CA VAL A 176 -11.11 -18.43 -19.55
C VAL A 176 -9.78 -17.71 -19.31
N VAL A 177 -9.79 -16.65 -18.51
CA VAL A 177 -8.57 -15.93 -18.09
C VAL A 177 -7.59 -16.88 -17.39
N ASN A 178 -8.07 -17.73 -16.48
CA ASN A 178 -7.24 -18.74 -15.82
C ASN A 178 -6.55 -19.70 -16.80
N VAL A 179 -7.24 -20.11 -17.87
CA VAL A 179 -6.67 -20.96 -18.93
C VAL A 179 -5.62 -20.19 -19.73
N ILE A 180 -5.88 -18.94 -20.10
CA ILE A 180 -4.92 -18.08 -20.81
C ILE A 180 -3.67 -17.84 -19.94
N CYS A 181 -3.85 -17.52 -18.66
CA CYS A 181 -2.77 -17.39 -17.69
C CYS A 181 -1.97 -18.70 -17.51
N ALA A 182 -2.65 -19.85 -17.44
CA ALA A 182 -1.98 -21.15 -17.38
C ALA A 182 -1.13 -21.41 -18.64
N TYR A 183 -1.62 -21.03 -19.82
CA TYR A 183 -0.86 -21.12 -21.06
C TYR A 183 0.38 -20.21 -21.03
N LEU A 184 0.24 -18.94 -20.61
CA LEU A 184 1.35 -17.98 -20.52
C LEU A 184 2.42 -18.39 -19.50
N ARG A 185 2.03 -19.07 -18.41
CA ARG A 185 2.95 -19.64 -17.41
C ARG A 185 3.75 -20.86 -17.90
N SER A 186 3.37 -21.46 -19.03
CA SER A 186 4.15 -22.59 -19.56
C SER A 186 5.57 -22.13 -19.94
N PRO A 187 6.62 -22.96 -19.72
CA PRO A 187 8.01 -22.54 -19.92
C PRO A 187 8.27 -22.04 -21.35
N TYR A 188 8.92 -20.89 -21.48
CA TYR A 188 9.26 -20.30 -22.77
C TYR A 188 10.67 -19.71 -22.75
N THR A 189 11.45 -20.05 -23.77
CA THR A 189 12.78 -19.49 -24.01
C THR A 189 12.70 -18.53 -25.19
N LEU A 190 13.07 -17.28 -24.97
CA LEU A 190 13.11 -16.28 -26.03
C LEU A 190 14.09 -16.68 -27.15
N PRO A 191 13.69 -16.57 -28.42
CA PRO A 191 14.62 -16.70 -29.53
C PRO A 191 15.66 -15.60 -29.43
N SER A 192 16.93 -15.97 -29.24
CA SER A 192 18.03 -15.00 -29.14
C SER A 192 18.24 -14.31 -30.49
N ASP A 193 18.24 -12.97 -30.52
CA ASP A 193 18.56 -12.17 -31.71
C ASP A 193 20.06 -12.14 -32.05
N THR A 194 20.87 -13.03 -31.46
CA THR A 194 22.32 -13.05 -31.66
C THR A 194 22.71 -13.80 -32.93
N ALA A 195 22.33 -13.23 -34.08
CA ALA A 195 22.99 -13.46 -35.35
C ALA A 195 23.52 -12.12 -35.86
N GLY A 196 24.64 -11.61 -35.30
CA GLY A 196 25.34 -10.50 -35.96
C GLY A 196 26.26 -9.56 -35.18
N SER A 197 26.57 -9.75 -33.90
CA SER A 197 27.63 -8.92 -33.27
C SER A 197 29.00 -9.57 -33.49
N ARG A 198 29.56 -9.41 -34.69
CA ARG A 198 31.01 -9.59 -34.87
C ARG A 198 31.72 -8.51 -34.04
N PRO A 199 32.64 -8.85 -33.12
CA PRO A 199 33.53 -7.86 -32.55
C PRO A 199 34.37 -7.27 -33.67
N LEU A 200 34.20 -5.98 -33.94
CA LEU A 200 35.11 -5.21 -34.78
C LEU A 200 36.49 -5.22 -34.11
N GLY A 201 37.45 -5.87 -34.77
CA GLY A 201 38.86 -5.50 -34.75
C GLY A 201 39.66 -5.77 -33.46
N VAL A 202 40.19 -6.99 -33.32
CA VAL A 202 41.55 -7.17 -32.78
C VAL A 202 42.25 -8.26 -33.60
N ARG A 203 43.23 -7.87 -34.42
CA ARG A 203 44.18 -8.81 -35.03
C ARG A 203 45.12 -9.32 -33.93
N ARG A 204 45.15 -10.63 -33.69
CA ARG A 204 46.28 -11.30 -33.02
C ARG A 204 46.74 -12.52 -33.84
N PRO A 205 48.05 -12.86 -33.80
CA PRO A 205 48.70 -13.65 -34.82
C PRO A 205 48.47 -15.16 -34.64
N LEU A 206 48.56 -15.89 -35.76
CA LEU A 206 48.49 -17.34 -35.86
C LEU A 206 49.53 -18.04 -34.97
N MET A 207 49.07 -18.86 -34.02
CA MET A 207 49.83 -19.95 -33.43
C MET A 207 49.19 -21.29 -33.82
N LYS A 208 49.99 -22.14 -34.45
CA LYS A 208 49.67 -23.54 -34.75
C LYS A 208 49.49 -24.31 -33.44
N SER A 209 48.34 -24.94 -33.26
CA SER A 209 48.22 -26.09 -32.36
C SER A 209 47.25 -27.09 -32.95
N THR A 210 47.77 -28.29 -33.14
CA THR A 210 47.08 -29.51 -33.57
C THR A 210 46.27 -30.06 -32.40
N ASP A 211 44.94 -30.02 -32.46
CA ASP A 211 44.13 -31.03 -31.78
C ASP A 211 42.67 -31.04 -32.26
N ARG A 212 42.17 -32.26 -32.49
CA ARG A 212 40.78 -32.75 -32.72
C ARG A 212 39.72 -31.83 -33.40
N PRO A 213 38.94 -32.33 -34.38
CA PRO A 213 37.74 -31.63 -34.80
C PRO A 213 36.70 -31.65 -33.66
N ARG A 214 36.66 -30.57 -32.86
CA ARG A 214 35.46 -30.19 -32.14
C ARG A 214 34.45 -29.75 -33.20
N THR A 215 33.45 -30.59 -33.43
CA THR A 215 32.22 -30.18 -34.12
C THR A 215 31.74 -28.87 -33.49
N PRO A 216 31.54 -27.80 -34.29
CA PRO A 216 30.87 -26.60 -33.80
C PRO A 216 29.49 -27.02 -33.29
N PRO A 217 28.95 -26.43 -32.20
CA PRO A 217 27.54 -26.58 -31.90
C PRO A 217 26.77 -26.14 -33.15
N THR A 218 26.04 -27.08 -33.73
CA THR A 218 25.17 -26.82 -34.86
C THR A 218 24.20 -25.73 -34.42
N PRO A 219 24.03 -24.62 -35.17
CA PRO A 219 23.00 -23.64 -34.87
C PRO A 219 21.65 -24.38 -34.74
N PRO A 220 20.73 -23.96 -33.85
CA PRO A 220 19.38 -24.51 -33.86
C PRO A 220 18.87 -24.44 -35.30
N GLY A 221 18.47 -25.59 -35.85
CA GLY A 221 17.98 -25.66 -37.22
C GLY A 221 16.85 -24.64 -37.41
N ASN A 222 16.73 -24.08 -38.62
CA ASN A 222 15.74 -23.04 -38.93
C ASN A 222 14.33 -23.39 -38.40
N SER A 223 13.95 -24.68 -38.39
CA SER A 223 12.68 -25.19 -37.85
C SER A 223 12.46 -24.96 -36.35
N ALA A 224 13.49 -25.04 -35.51
CA ALA A 224 13.36 -24.80 -34.06
C ALA A 224 13.18 -23.31 -33.77
N ARG A 225 13.89 -22.45 -34.51
CA ARG A 225 13.72 -21.00 -34.43
C ARG A 225 12.34 -20.57 -34.95
N GLU A 226 11.89 -21.15 -36.05
CA GLU A 226 10.54 -20.93 -36.59
C GLU A 226 9.45 -21.34 -35.58
N ALA A 227 9.60 -22.48 -34.91
CA ALA A 227 8.66 -22.90 -33.86
C ALA A 227 8.63 -21.94 -32.66
N GLN A 228 9.79 -21.40 -32.25
CA GLN A 228 9.87 -20.39 -31.18
C GLN A 228 9.23 -19.05 -31.57
N LEU A 229 9.38 -18.64 -32.82
CA LEU A 229 8.72 -17.44 -33.37
C LEU A 229 7.22 -17.65 -33.46
N GLN A 230 6.75 -18.81 -33.92
CA GLN A 230 5.32 -19.12 -33.93
C GLN A 230 4.73 -19.13 -32.52
N GLU A 231 5.43 -19.72 -31.55
CA GLU A 231 5.01 -19.69 -30.13
C GLU A 231 5.00 -18.26 -29.55
N ARG A 232 5.96 -17.42 -29.96
CA ARG A 232 5.98 -15.98 -29.62
C ARG A 232 4.68 -15.31 -30.05
N GLU A 233 4.27 -15.51 -31.31
CA GLU A 233 3.06 -14.90 -31.86
C GLU A 233 1.79 -15.37 -31.13
N VAL A 234 1.69 -16.64 -30.73
CA VAL A 234 0.54 -17.13 -29.95
C VAL A 234 0.49 -16.48 -28.56
N ARG A 235 1.63 -16.32 -27.90
CA ARG A 235 1.71 -15.64 -26.59
C ARG A 235 1.38 -14.16 -26.67
N LEU A 236 1.83 -13.47 -27.71
CA LEU A 236 1.47 -12.08 -27.97
C LEU A 236 -0.04 -11.94 -28.18
N THR A 237 -0.68 -12.87 -28.92
CA THR A 237 -2.14 -12.90 -29.04
C THR A 237 -2.82 -13.10 -27.69
N ALA A 238 -2.36 -14.06 -26.88
CA ALA A 238 -2.90 -14.29 -25.53
C ALA A 238 -2.80 -13.05 -24.63
N GLN A 239 -1.66 -12.34 -24.63
CA GLN A 239 -1.50 -11.08 -23.88
C GLN A 239 -2.42 -9.96 -24.41
N ARG A 240 -2.63 -9.88 -25.73
CA ARG A 240 -3.52 -8.90 -26.35
C ARG A 240 -4.98 -9.09 -25.94
N VAL A 241 -5.44 -10.35 -25.90
CA VAL A 241 -6.78 -10.69 -25.42
C VAL A 241 -6.96 -10.22 -23.96
N LEU A 242 -5.98 -10.47 -23.09
CA LEU A 242 -6.01 -9.96 -21.72
C LEU A 242 -6.08 -8.43 -21.67
N HIS A 243 -5.20 -7.73 -22.39
CA HIS A 243 -5.18 -6.27 -22.40
C HIS A 243 -6.51 -5.67 -22.87
N GLN A 244 -7.08 -6.19 -23.96
CA GLN A 244 -8.33 -5.67 -24.55
C GLN A 244 -9.50 -5.79 -23.57
N HIS A 245 -9.67 -6.96 -22.95
CA HIS A 245 -10.82 -7.22 -22.09
C HIS A 245 -10.66 -6.68 -20.67
N LEU A 246 -9.44 -6.34 -20.24
CA LEU A 246 -9.20 -5.70 -18.95
C LEU A 246 -9.23 -4.16 -19.04
N GLN A 247 -9.45 -3.59 -20.23
CA GLN A 247 -9.50 -2.14 -20.42
C GLN A 247 -10.96 -1.63 -20.34
N PRO A 248 -11.36 -0.91 -19.28
CA PRO A 248 -12.71 -0.39 -19.15
C PRO A 248 -13.05 0.69 -20.19
N GLY A 249 -12.06 1.39 -20.73
CA GLY A 249 -12.25 2.51 -21.65
C GLY A 249 -12.15 3.88 -20.95
N PRO A 250 -12.37 4.98 -21.69
CA PRO A 250 -12.07 6.33 -21.21
C PRO A 250 -13.14 6.91 -20.26
N ASP A 251 -14.36 6.35 -20.25
CA ASP A 251 -15.46 6.80 -19.39
C ASP A 251 -15.72 5.75 -18.28
N PRO A 252 -15.39 6.05 -17.01
CA PRO A 252 -15.67 5.16 -15.89
C PRO A 252 -17.17 4.89 -15.66
N GLU A 253 -18.06 5.80 -16.06
CA GLU A 253 -19.51 5.63 -15.90
C GLU A 253 -20.11 4.70 -16.97
N HIS A 254 -19.45 4.60 -18.12
CA HIS A 254 -19.87 3.76 -19.25
C HIS A 254 -18.69 2.94 -19.77
N PRO A 255 -18.32 1.86 -19.06
CA PRO A 255 -17.29 0.94 -19.53
C PRO A 255 -17.64 0.34 -20.90
N ARG A 256 -16.62 -0.07 -21.66
CA ARG A 256 -16.80 -0.74 -22.95
C ARG A 256 -17.58 -2.06 -22.79
N ASP A 257 -18.36 -2.40 -23.81
CA ASP A 257 -19.14 -3.65 -23.84
C ASP A 257 -18.27 -4.93 -23.79
N ASP A 258 -17.01 -4.83 -24.21
CA ASP A 258 -16.02 -5.91 -24.19
C ASP A 258 -15.18 -5.96 -22.90
N PHE A 259 -15.44 -5.10 -21.90
CA PHE A 259 -14.73 -5.10 -20.63
C PHE A 259 -15.20 -6.22 -19.68
N TRP A 260 -14.25 -6.93 -19.07
CA TRP A 260 -14.49 -7.97 -18.07
C TRP A 260 -14.15 -7.44 -16.67
N PRO A 261 -15.14 -7.08 -15.84
CA PRO A 261 -14.91 -6.54 -14.50
C PRO A 261 -14.47 -7.62 -13.51
N ASP A 262 -13.80 -7.20 -12.44
CA ASP A 262 -13.45 -8.04 -11.27
C ASP A 262 -12.65 -9.32 -11.59
N ILE A 263 -11.75 -9.23 -12.57
CA ILE A 263 -10.91 -10.35 -13.01
C ILE A 263 -9.60 -10.43 -12.21
N ASP A 264 -9.26 -11.66 -11.80
CA ASP A 264 -7.97 -12.02 -11.21
C ASP A 264 -7.02 -12.58 -12.27
N ILE A 265 -5.75 -12.17 -12.25
CA ILE A 265 -4.70 -12.72 -13.12
C ILE A 265 -3.57 -13.34 -12.29
N ASP A 266 -3.20 -14.57 -12.64
CA ASP A 266 -2.04 -15.27 -12.09
C ASP A 266 -1.03 -15.61 -13.19
N LEU A 267 -0.01 -14.75 -13.32
CA LEU A 267 1.08 -14.88 -14.27
C LEU A 267 2.40 -15.22 -13.55
N THR A 268 2.31 -15.85 -12.37
CA THR A 268 3.46 -16.28 -11.57
C THR A 268 4.45 -17.11 -12.40
N SER A 269 5.73 -16.70 -12.36
CA SER A 269 6.84 -17.35 -13.09
C SER A 269 6.69 -17.39 -14.62
N ALA A 270 5.78 -16.60 -15.21
CA ALA A 270 5.67 -16.48 -16.66
C ALA A 270 6.83 -15.67 -17.26
N THR A 271 7.09 -15.88 -18.56
CA THR A 271 7.93 -15.00 -19.38
C THR A 271 7.00 -14.20 -20.30
N LEU A 272 6.91 -12.89 -20.06
CA LEU A 272 6.02 -11.97 -20.78
C LEU A 272 6.83 -11.04 -21.69
N ILE A 273 6.26 -10.67 -22.83
CA ILE A 273 6.96 -9.96 -23.90
C ILE A 273 6.21 -8.67 -24.20
N ASP A 274 6.85 -7.51 -24.03
CA ASP A 274 6.25 -6.18 -24.24
C ASP A 274 4.85 -6.09 -23.60
N PHE A 275 4.75 -6.58 -22.36
CA PHE A 275 3.47 -6.81 -21.70
C PHE A 275 2.85 -5.48 -21.27
N SER A 276 1.56 -5.31 -21.56
CA SER A 276 0.83 -4.09 -21.25
C SER A 276 -0.47 -4.38 -20.51
N LEU A 277 -0.64 -3.71 -19.38
CA LEU A 277 -1.90 -3.45 -18.68
C LEU A 277 -2.14 -1.93 -18.57
N ALA A 278 -1.59 -1.13 -19.48
CA ALA A 278 -1.83 0.31 -19.50
C ALA A 278 -3.33 0.60 -19.59
N ASP A 279 -3.82 1.49 -18.72
CA ASP A 279 -5.22 1.86 -18.57
C ASP A 279 -6.17 0.66 -18.32
N CYS A 280 -5.66 -0.48 -17.84
CA CYS A 280 -6.49 -1.65 -17.49
C CYS A 280 -6.92 -1.61 -16.02
N THR A 281 -8.05 -2.25 -15.72
CA THR A 281 -8.50 -2.52 -14.34
C THR A 281 -8.51 -4.01 -14.07
N VAL A 282 -7.87 -4.42 -12.98
CA VAL A 282 -7.74 -5.83 -12.56
C VAL A 282 -8.08 -5.92 -11.07
N ALA A 283 -8.77 -6.98 -10.67
CA ALA A 283 -9.04 -7.22 -9.26
C ALA A 283 -7.75 -7.62 -8.53
N LYS A 284 -7.31 -8.86 -8.70
CA LYS A 284 -6.04 -9.35 -8.15
C LYS A 284 -5.02 -9.60 -9.25
N ALA A 285 -3.77 -9.22 -9.03
CA ALA A 285 -2.70 -9.50 -9.98
C ALA A 285 -1.48 -10.13 -9.32
N SER A 286 -1.09 -11.33 -9.78
CA SER A 286 0.14 -12.00 -9.35
C SER A 286 1.13 -12.14 -10.51
N PHE A 287 2.24 -11.42 -10.37
CA PHE A 287 3.44 -11.47 -11.21
C PHE A 287 4.66 -11.95 -10.42
N ARG A 288 4.45 -12.77 -9.38
CA ARG A 288 5.54 -13.29 -8.55
C ARG A 288 6.54 -14.05 -9.41
N LYS A 289 7.83 -13.68 -9.33
CA LYS A 289 8.93 -14.31 -10.09
C LYS A 289 8.74 -14.29 -11.61
N THR A 290 7.86 -13.42 -12.13
CA THR A 290 7.63 -13.24 -13.56
C THR A 290 8.80 -12.51 -14.19
N THR A 291 9.16 -12.89 -15.42
CA THR A 291 10.17 -12.17 -16.21
C THR A 291 9.48 -11.37 -17.30
N PHE A 292 9.55 -10.05 -17.23
CA PHE A 292 9.10 -9.13 -18.27
C PHE A 292 10.27 -8.82 -19.19
N THR A 293 10.10 -9.14 -20.46
CA THR A 293 11.09 -8.91 -21.51
C THR A 293 10.59 -7.87 -22.50
N GLY A 294 11.46 -6.91 -22.83
CA GLY A 294 10.98 -5.66 -23.42
C GLY A 294 10.23 -4.80 -22.39
N ASP A 295 9.62 -3.72 -22.87
CA ASP A 295 9.06 -2.69 -22.00
C ASP A 295 7.75 -3.17 -21.39
N ALA A 296 7.62 -3.01 -20.07
CA ALA A 296 6.43 -3.43 -19.33
C ALA A 296 5.60 -2.20 -18.97
N GLN A 297 4.35 -2.17 -19.42
CA GLN A 297 3.48 -0.99 -19.36
C GLN A 297 2.32 -1.24 -18.39
N PHE A 298 2.24 -0.45 -17.33
CA PHE A 298 1.17 -0.42 -16.33
C PHE A 298 0.73 1.02 -16.03
N ASP A 299 1.06 1.97 -16.93
CA ASP A 299 0.64 3.36 -16.78
C ASP A 299 -0.89 3.44 -16.69
N GLY A 300 -1.38 4.19 -15.70
CA GLY A 300 -2.83 4.32 -15.46
C GLY A 300 -3.55 3.02 -15.04
N ALA A 301 -2.84 1.91 -14.85
CA ALA A 301 -3.45 0.64 -14.45
C ALA A 301 -4.06 0.74 -13.04
N THR A 302 -5.22 0.13 -12.83
CA THR A 302 -5.90 0.08 -11.53
C THR A 302 -5.96 -1.36 -11.02
N PHE A 303 -5.35 -1.61 -9.86
CA PHE A 303 -5.45 -2.87 -9.11
C PHE A 303 -6.39 -2.65 -7.93
N THR A 304 -7.58 -3.28 -7.95
CA THR A 304 -8.62 -3.06 -6.94
C THR A 304 -8.45 -3.90 -5.68
N THR A 305 -7.56 -4.89 -5.73
CA THR A 305 -7.12 -5.70 -4.58
C THR A 305 -5.59 -5.90 -4.61
N ASP A 306 -5.07 -6.93 -3.95
CA ASP A 306 -3.64 -7.19 -3.81
C ASP A 306 -2.92 -7.30 -5.17
N ALA A 307 -1.78 -6.61 -5.29
CA ALA A 307 -0.88 -6.72 -6.43
C ALA A 307 0.49 -7.25 -5.99
N HIS A 308 0.93 -8.36 -6.58
CA HIS A 308 2.18 -9.01 -6.20
C HIS A 308 3.17 -9.08 -7.37
N PHE A 309 4.29 -8.39 -7.23
CA PHE A 309 5.44 -8.38 -8.14
C PHE A 309 6.70 -8.97 -7.48
N ASP A 310 6.54 -9.65 -6.34
CA ASP A 310 7.66 -10.17 -5.56
C ASP A 310 8.59 -11.07 -6.38
N GLY A 311 9.89 -10.75 -6.39
CA GLY A 311 10.91 -11.46 -7.13
C GLY A 311 10.77 -11.37 -8.66
N ALA A 312 9.90 -10.51 -9.19
CA ALA A 312 9.78 -10.29 -10.63
C ALA A 312 11.05 -9.64 -11.19
N THR A 313 11.31 -9.83 -12.48
CA THR A 313 12.44 -9.23 -13.20
C THR A 313 11.94 -8.50 -14.43
N PHE A 314 12.15 -7.20 -14.48
CA PHE A 314 11.95 -6.34 -15.64
C PHE A 314 13.30 -6.15 -16.34
N THR A 315 13.44 -6.63 -17.58
CA THR A 315 14.76 -6.57 -18.25
C THR A 315 15.08 -5.20 -18.84
N THR A 316 14.06 -4.39 -19.15
CA THR A 316 14.18 -3.02 -19.66
C THR A 316 13.34 -2.09 -18.78
N ASP A 317 12.64 -1.11 -19.36
CA ASP A 317 11.88 -0.10 -18.64
C ASP A 317 10.54 -0.68 -18.16
N ALA A 318 10.15 -0.29 -16.95
CA ALA A 318 8.89 -0.65 -16.32
C ALA A 318 8.15 0.63 -15.93
N HIS A 319 6.96 0.80 -16.50
CA HIS A 319 6.15 2.01 -16.42
C HIS A 319 4.91 1.74 -15.58
N PHE A 320 4.74 2.50 -14.50
CA PHE A 320 3.61 2.50 -13.57
C PHE A 320 3.17 3.94 -13.27
N ASP A 321 3.45 4.88 -14.17
CA ASP A 321 3.11 6.29 -13.99
C ASP A 321 1.57 6.42 -13.90
N GLY A 322 1.08 7.09 -12.85
CA GLY A 322 -0.36 7.22 -12.58
C GLY A 322 -1.10 5.92 -12.23
N ALA A 323 -0.41 4.79 -12.02
CA ALA A 323 -1.05 3.54 -11.62
C ALA A 323 -1.67 3.66 -10.21
N THR A 324 -2.79 2.97 -9.99
CA THR A 324 -3.52 2.95 -8.72
C THR A 324 -3.57 1.54 -8.13
N PHE A 325 -3.12 1.39 -6.90
CA PHE A 325 -3.17 0.16 -6.11
C PHE A 325 -4.04 0.44 -4.89
N THR A 326 -5.23 -0.13 -4.79
CA THR A 326 -6.15 0.19 -3.68
C THR A 326 -5.89 -0.60 -2.40
N ALA A 327 -5.20 -1.76 -2.51
CA ALA A 327 -4.81 -2.63 -1.40
C ALA A 327 -3.28 -2.79 -1.36
N ASP A 328 -2.80 -3.79 -0.59
CA ASP A 328 -1.37 -4.07 -0.44
C ASP A 328 -0.69 -4.34 -1.78
N ALA A 329 0.42 -3.61 -2.04
CA ALA A 329 1.24 -3.81 -3.22
C ALA A 329 2.64 -4.31 -2.81
N ARG A 330 3.07 -5.44 -3.36
CA ARG A 330 4.34 -6.07 -2.99
C ARG A 330 5.30 -6.18 -4.15
N PHE A 331 6.50 -5.70 -3.95
CA PHE A 331 7.62 -5.63 -4.88
C PHE A 331 8.92 -6.10 -4.18
N ASP A 332 8.81 -6.97 -3.18
CA ASP A 332 9.97 -7.45 -2.45
C ASP A 332 10.89 -8.24 -3.41
N GLU A 333 12.20 -8.02 -3.34
CA GLU A 333 13.20 -8.68 -4.19
C GLU A 333 13.00 -8.49 -5.71
N VAL A 334 12.18 -7.51 -6.13
CA VAL A 334 12.00 -7.18 -7.55
C VAL A 334 13.30 -6.64 -8.16
N LYS A 335 13.50 -6.90 -9.46
CA LYS A 335 14.65 -6.37 -10.22
C LYS A 335 14.16 -5.55 -11.40
N PHE A 336 14.50 -4.27 -11.41
CA PHE A 336 14.31 -3.38 -12.54
C PHE A 336 15.66 -3.18 -13.26
N GLY A 337 15.82 -3.77 -14.43
CA GLY A 337 17.05 -3.67 -15.22
C GLY A 337 17.20 -2.30 -15.90
N GLY A 338 16.08 -1.70 -16.31
CA GLY A 338 16.00 -0.35 -16.85
C GLY A 338 15.42 0.66 -15.86
N ARG A 339 14.74 1.67 -16.39
CA ARG A 339 14.02 2.67 -15.60
C ARG A 339 12.78 2.06 -14.96
N ALA A 340 12.53 2.39 -13.69
CA ALA A 340 11.27 2.09 -13.00
C ALA A 340 10.54 3.40 -12.72
N ALA A 341 9.42 3.63 -13.40
CA ALA A 341 8.66 4.87 -13.32
C ALA A 341 7.35 4.64 -12.56
N PHE A 342 7.14 5.36 -11.47
CA PHE A 342 5.97 5.32 -10.59
C PHE A 342 5.44 6.73 -10.33
N SER A 343 5.72 7.67 -11.23
CA SER A 343 5.44 9.09 -11.04
C SER A 343 3.93 9.30 -10.99
N GLY A 344 3.44 10.00 -9.97
CA GLY A 344 2.01 10.20 -9.77
C GLY A 344 1.20 8.93 -9.44
N ALA A 345 1.85 7.78 -9.22
CA ALA A 345 1.15 6.57 -8.81
C ALA A 345 0.53 6.74 -7.41
N THR A 346 -0.56 6.01 -7.14
CA THR A 346 -1.26 6.02 -5.85
C THR A 346 -1.32 4.62 -5.28
N PHE A 347 -0.83 4.45 -4.06
CA PHE A 347 -0.93 3.24 -3.27
C PHE A 347 -1.83 3.51 -2.07
N GLY A 348 -2.99 2.87 -1.98
CA GLY A 348 -3.99 3.11 -0.95
C GLY A 348 -3.63 2.49 0.40
N ASP A 349 -2.86 1.39 0.39
CA ASP A 349 -2.42 0.67 1.59
C ASP A 349 -0.89 0.49 1.59
N ASN A 350 -0.38 -0.54 2.27
CA ASN A 350 1.06 -0.74 2.48
C ASN A 350 1.78 -1.17 1.20
N VAL A 351 3.02 -0.72 1.07
CA VAL A 351 3.87 -1.05 -0.07
C VAL A 351 5.23 -1.57 0.38
N LEU A 352 5.64 -2.71 -0.18
CA LEU A 352 6.88 -3.37 0.19
C LEU A 352 7.82 -3.43 -1.03
N PHE A 353 8.99 -2.81 -0.92
CA PHE A 353 10.12 -2.84 -1.86
C PHE A 353 11.40 -3.35 -1.16
N SER A 354 11.26 -4.22 -0.16
CA SER A 354 12.41 -4.70 0.60
C SER A 354 13.33 -5.49 -0.33
N LEU A 355 14.63 -5.24 -0.25
CA LEU A 355 15.64 -5.89 -1.09
C LEU A 355 15.42 -5.71 -2.61
N ALA A 356 14.60 -4.75 -3.03
CA ALA A 356 14.43 -4.40 -4.43
C ALA A 356 15.74 -3.88 -5.06
N ASP A 357 15.95 -4.18 -6.33
CA ASP A 357 17.12 -3.76 -7.12
C ASP A 357 16.67 -2.91 -8.30
N PHE A 358 16.80 -1.59 -8.17
CA PHE A 358 16.56 -0.62 -9.22
C PHE A 358 17.87 -0.35 -9.96
N GLY A 359 18.17 -1.12 -11.00
CA GLY A 359 19.43 -1.03 -11.75
C GLY A 359 19.59 0.29 -12.51
N GLY A 360 18.49 0.85 -13.02
CA GLY A 360 18.44 2.16 -13.69
C GLY A 360 17.93 3.28 -12.78
N TYR A 361 17.23 4.23 -13.39
CA TYR A 361 16.57 5.33 -12.68
C TYR A 361 15.27 4.87 -12.02
N ALA A 362 14.99 5.35 -10.80
CA ALA A 362 13.75 5.09 -10.10
C ALA A 362 13.01 6.40 -9.83
N TRP A 363 11.87 6.60 -10.47
CA TRP A 363 11.10 7.85 -10.39
C TRP A 363 9.82 7.61 -9.61
N PHE A 364 9.73 8.22 -8.44
CA PHE A 364 8.58 8.25 -7.54
C PHE A 364 8.15 9.71 -7.28
N ASP A 365 8.44 10.62 -8.22
CA ASP A 365 7.99 12.01 -8.13
C ASP A 365 6.45 12.05 -8.06
N ASP A 366 5.90 12.87 -7.15
CA ASP A 366 4.45 13.05 -6.97
C ASP A 366 3.65 11.77 -6.60
N VAL A 367 4.33 10.69 -6.17
CA VAL A 367 3.68 9.45 -5.71
C VAL A 367 2.92 9.69 -4.40
N LYS A 368 1.83 8.95 -4.18
CA LYS A 368 1.05 8.96 -2.94
C LYS A 368 1.01 7.58 -2.31
N PHE A 369 1.60 7.43 -1.14
CA PHE A 369 1.49 6.25 -0.30
C PHE A 369 0.49 6.54 0.82
N GLY A 370 -0.66 5.86 0.83
CA GLY A 370 -1.68 5.96 1.88
C GLY A 370 -1.30 5.16 3.13
N GLY A 371 -0.68 4.00 2.95
CA GLY A 371 -0.14 3.17 4.02
C GLY A 371 1.36 3.38 4.28
N SER A 372 1.96 2.43 5.00
CA SER A 372 3.40 2.42 5.26
C SER A 372 4.18 1.89 4.05
N VAL A 373 5.37 2.45 3.80
CA VAL A 373 6.25 2.00 2.72
C VAL A 373 7.59 1.50 3.25
N GLN A 374 8.09 0.41 2.67
CA GLN A 374 9.34 -0.21 3.07
C GLN A 374 10.29 -0.39 1.88
N PHE A 375 11.37 0.38 1.83
CA PHE A 375 12.52 0.23 0.94
C PHE A 375 13.73 -0.40 1.65
N GLY A 376 13.48 -1.19 2.69
CA GLY A 376 14.52 -1.76 3.54
C GLY A 376 15.58 -2.52 2.73
N ARG A 377 16.83 -2.08 2.82
CA ARG A 377 17.98 -2.64 2.07
C ARG A 377 17.81 -2.67 0.54
N ALA A 378 16.93 -1.85 -0.02
CA ALA A 378 16.82 -1.68 -1.46
C ALA A 378 18.10 -1.04 -2.03
N LYS A 379 18.35 -1.28 -3.32
CA LYS A 379 19.47 -0.72 -4.07
C LYS A 379 18.95 0.11 -5.24
N PHE A 380 19.51 1.29 -5.40
CA PHE A 380 19.27 2.17 -6.52
C PHE A 380 20.60 2.41 -7.23
N GLY A 381 20.75 1.84 -8.42
CA GLY A 381 21.93 1.95 -9.27
C GLY A 381 22.02 3.31 -9.98
N GLY A 382 20.88 3.88 -10.36
CA GLY A 382 20.75 5.26 -10.85
C GLY A 382 20.17 6.21 -9.80
N ASP A 383 19.61 7.31 -10.28
CA ASP A 383 18.97 8.31 -9.42
C ASP A 383 17.65 7.79 -8.86
N ALA A 384 17.40 8.09 -7.59
CA ALA A 384 16.18 7.79 -6.86
C ALA A 384 15.45 9.09 -6.54
N ARG A 385 14.34 9.34 -7.23
CA ARG A 385 13.57 10.59 -7.09
C ARG A 385 12.26 10.33 -6.36
N PHE A 386 11.99 11.11 -5.33
CA PHE A 386 10.80 11.13 -4.48
C PHE A 386 10.33 12.59 -4.28
N ALA A 387 10.58 13.47 -5.26
CA ALA A 387 10.23 14.88 -5.09
C ALA A 387 8.71 15.04 -5.01
N ARG A 388 8.23 15.82 -4.04
CA ARG A 388 6.79 16.00 -3.74
C ARG A 388 6.03 14.70 -3.49
N ALA A 389 6.73 13.61 -3.17
CA ALA A 389 6.10 12.36 -2.74
C ALA A 389 5.37 12.57 -1.40
N VAL A 390 4.21 11.95 -1.25
CA VAL A 390 3.40 12.00 -0.02
C VAL A 390 3.36 10.62 0.62
N PHE A 391 3.79 10.52 1.87
CA PHE A 391 3.79 9.32 2.69
C PHE A 391 2.82 9.52 3.85
N GLY A 392 1.64 8.91 3.74
CA GLY A 392 0.58 8.94 4.74
C GLY A 392 0.86 8.06 5.96
N GLY A 393 1.65 7.00 5.78
CA GLY A 393 2.21 6.19 6.87
C GLY A 393 3.74 6.31 6.98
N GLY A 394 4.33 5.45 7.81
CA GLY A 394 5.78 5.43 8.03
C GLY A 394 6.58 5.07 6.77
N ALA A 395 7.73 5.72 6.60
CA ALA A 395 8.61 5.53 5.45
C ALA A 395 9.96 4.95 5.88
N VAL A 396 10.21 3.68 5.52
CA VAL A 396 11.41 2.94 5.95
C VAL A 396 12.39 2.80 4.80
N PHE A 397 13.51 3.49 4.91
CA PHE A 397 14.67 3.45 4.00
C PHE A 397 15.91 2.85 4.69
N GLU A 398 15.70 2.03 5.73
CA GLU A 398 16.81 1.50 6.54
C GLU A 398 17.77 0.64 5.71
N GLY A 399 19.05 1.02 5.72
CA GLY A 399 20.10 0.32 4.98
C GLY A 399 20.00 0.41 3.47
N VAL A 400 19.22 1.35 2.92
CA VAL A 400 19.16 1.62 1.48
C VAL A 400 20.52 2.03 0.94
N LYS A 401 20.80 1.69 -0.32
CA LYS A 401 21.99 2.16 -1.04
C LYS A 401 21.57 2.85 -2.33
N VAL A 402 21.83 4.14 -2.42
CA VAL A 402 21.60 4.93 -3.64
C VAL A 402 22.95 5.31 -4.23
N ALA A 403 23.25 4.82 -5.43
CA ALA A 403 24.50 5.13 -6.12
C ALA A 403 24.44 6.47 -6.86
N GLY A 404 23.29 6.79 -7.45
CA GLY A 404 23.00 8.09 -8.06
C GLY A 404 22.51 9.13 -7.06
N ASP A 405 21.85 10.17 -7.56
CA ASP A 405 21.27 11.23 -6.75
C ASP A 405 19.99 10.75 -6.05
N ALA A 406 19.80 11.15 -4.79
CA ALA A 406 18.63 10.87 -3.99
C ALA A 406 17.86 12.17 -3.73
N VAL A 407 16.68 12.32 -4.33
CA VAL A 407 15.91 13.57 -4.28
C VAL A 407 14.61 13.37 -3.52
N PHE A 408 14.53 13.90 -2.31
CA PHE A 408 13.35 13.97 -1.44
C PHE A 408 12.83 15.42 -1.30
N ALA A 409 13.15 16.29 -2.27
CA ALA A 409 12.77 17.70 -2.22
C ALA A 409 11.26 17.87 -2.12
N GLU A 410 10.80 18.67 -1.16
CA GLU A 410 9.37 18.93 -0.89
C GLU A 410 8.54 17.66 -0.60
N ALA A 411 9.17 16.54 -0.26
CA ALA A 411 8.47 15.32 0.14
C ALA A 411 7.79 15.52 1.49
N LYS A 412 6.63 14.89 1.68
CA LYS A 412 5.83 14.98 2.90
C LYS A 412 5.69 13.61 3.55
N ILE A 413 6.27 13.43 4.73
CA ILE A 413 6.18 12.21 5.53
C ILE A 413 5.39 12.53 6.79
N GLY A 414 4.15 12.06 6.88
CA GLY A 414 3.27 12.38 8.02
C GLY A 414 3.67 11.67 9.32
N ASP A 415 4.36 10.54 9.21
CA ASP A 415 4.74 9.66 10.31
C ASP A 415 6.28 9.51 10.36
N ASP A 416 6.79 8.47 11.03
CA ASP A 416 8.22 8.20 11.16
C ASP A 416 8.93 7.96 9.82
N ALA A 417 10.08 8.61 9.64
CA ALA A 417 11.00 8.41 8.52
C ALA A 417 12.31 7.78 9.00
N ARG A 418 12.64 6.57 8.52
CA ARG A 418 13.82 5.82 8.96
C ARG A 418 14.84 5.64 7.85
N PHE A 419 15.92 6.40 7.90
CA PHE A 419 17.09 6.36 7.01
C PHE A 419 18.34 5.78 7.69
N GLY A 420 18.18 5.07 8.81
CA GLY A 420 19.28 4.49 9.57
C GLY A 420 20.19 3.61 8.69
N ARG A 421 21.51 3.85 8.77
CA ARG A 421 22.55 3.16 7.98
C ARG A 421 22.34 3.22 6.45
N ALA A 422 21.56 4.18 5.96
CA ALA A 422 21.45 4.46 4.53
C ALA A 422 22.80 4.96 3.98
N VAL A 423 23.06 4.67 2.71
CA VAL A 423 24.24 5.16 1.98
C VAL A 423 23.79 5.90 0.73
N PHE A 424 24.10 7.19 0.67
CA PHE A 424 23.83 8.07 -0.46
C PHE A 424 25.16 8.41 -1.15
N GLY A 425 25.41 7.74 -2.27
CA GLY A 425 26.63 7.87 -3.07
C GLY A 425 26.66 9.09 -3.99
N GLY A 426 25.48 9.53 -4.45
CA GLY A 426 25.27 10.81 -5.17
C GLY A 426 24.81 11.93 -4.24
N HIS A 427 24.32 13.02 -4.82
CA HIS A 427 23.78 14.15 -4.07
C HIS A 427 22.48 13.75 -3.37
N ALA A 428 22.34 14.13 -2.10
CA ALA A 428 21.12 13.89 -1.34
C ALA A 428 20.40 15.22 -1.08
N VAL A 429 19.17 15.35 -1.58
CA VAL A 429 18.40 16.60 -1.52
C VAL A 429 17.11 16.37 -0.76
N PHE A 430 17.04 16.87 0.47
CA PHE A 430 15.88 16.92 1.35
C PHE A 430 15.34 18.35 1.52
N GLY A 431 15.73 19.26 0.63
CA GLY A 431 15.35 20.67 0.73
C GLY A 431 13.83 20.85 0.73
N GLY A 432 13.30 21.59 1.70
CA GLY A 432 11.86 21.79 1.87
C GLY A 432 11.06 20.53 2.21
N ALA A 433 11.70 19.40 2.55
CA ALA A 433 10.99 18.20 2.96
C ALA A 433 10.32 18.41 4.33
N GLU A 434 9.09 17.91 4.49
CA GLU A 434 8.31 17.97 5.73
C GLU A 434 8.22 16.55 6.33
N ILE A 435 8.86 16.31 7.47
CA ILE A 435 8.77 15.05 8.22
C ILE A 435 8.06 15.34 9.55
N GLY A 436 6.78 14.98 9.64
CA GLY A 436 5.96 15.23 10.82
C GLY A 436 6.28 14.32 12.00
N GLY A 437 6.60 13.06 11.73
CA GLY A 437 7.02 12.08 12.74
C GLY A 437 8.53 12.10 13.03
N GLY A 438 9.03 11.05 13.70
CA GLY A 438 10.44 10.94 14.05
C GLY A 438 11.32 10.69 12.83
N ALA A 439 12.43 11.42 12.71
CA ALA A 439 13.38 11.28 11.61
C ALA A 439 14.68 10.62 12.09
N ASP A 440 14.93 9.38 11.69
CA ASP A 440 16.12 8.62 12.11
C ASP A 440 17.13 8.48 10.97
N PHE A 441 18.25 9.19 11.06
CA PHE A 441 19.38 9.11 10.14
C PHE A 441 20.60 8.39 10.75
N ARG A 442 20.47 7.72 11.90
CA ARG A 442 21.63 7.19 12.65
C ARG A 442 22.55 6.34 11.80
N GLY A 443 23.84 6.72 11.80
CA GLY A 443 24.88 6.03 11.05
C GLY A 443 24.72 6.06 9.53
N ALA A 444 23.87 6.94 8.98
CA ALA A 444 23.79 7.16 7.55
C ALA A 444 25.08 7.80 7.01
N VAL A 445 25.35 7.58 5.73
CA VAL A 445 26.53 8.08 5.02
C VAL A 445 26.09 8.85 3.78
N PHE A 446 26.56 10.08 3.65
CA PHE A 446 26.35 10.96 2.52
C PHE A 446 27.71 11.26 1.88
N ASP A 447 28.02 10.63 0.75
CA ASP A 447 29.33 10.75 0.11
C ASP A 447 29.50 12.08 -0.64
N ARG A 448 28.38 12.63 -1.15
CA ARG A 448 28.32 13.95 -1.83
C ARG A 448 27.51 14.94 -1.01
N ASP A 449 27.18 16.08 -1.61
CA ASP A 449 26.50 17.16 -0.92
C ASP A 449 25.13 16.68 -0.39
N ALA A 450 24.88 16.94 0.87
CA ALA A 450 23.60 16.70 1.53
C ALA A 450 22.90 18.04 1.81
N ARG A 451 21.70 18.23 1.28
CA ARG A 451 20.96 19.50 1.36
C ARG A 451 19.64 19.29 2.07
N PHE A 452 19.55 19.76 3.30
CA PHE A 452 18.37 19.80 4.17
C PHE A 452 17.88 21.25 4.38
N GLY A 453 18.24 22.18 3.50
CA GLY A 453 17.84 23.57 3.63
C GLY A 453 16.31 23.71 3.62
N GLU A 454 15.77 24.51 4.52
CA GLU A 454 14.32 24.70 4.71
C GLU A 454 13.54 23.41 5.02
N ALA A 455 14.20 22.31 5.36
CA ALA A 455 13.53 21.08 5.79
C ALA A 455 12.89 21.28 7.17
N VAL A 456 11.74 20.63 7.38
CA VAL A 456 10.97 20.70 8.63
C VAL A 456 10.92 19.31 9.25
N PHE A 457 11.46 19.18 10.46
CA PHE A 457 11.36 17.99 11.30
C PHE A 457 10.42 18.32 12.46
N GLY A 458 9.17 17.84 12.38
CA GLY A 458 8.12 18.16 13.35
C GLY A 458 8.32 17.52 14.73
N ALA A 459 8.92 16.33 14.77
CA ALA A 459 9.28 15.62 15.99
C ALA A 459 10.82 15.47 16.10
N ASP A 460 11.29 14.44 16.81
CA ASP A 460 12.70 14.21 17.04
C ASP A 460 13.45 13.86 15.76
N ALA A 461 14.62 14.46 15.58
CA ALA A 461 15.50 14.22 14.42
C ALA A 461 16.89 13.76 14.87
N VAL A 462 17.26 12.53 14.53
CA VAL A 462 18.47 11.88 15.04
C VAL A 462 19.48 11.62 13.92
N PHE A 463 20.53 12.43 13.89
CA PHE A 463 21.70 12.36 13.00
C PHE A 463 22.96 11.84 13.73
N ASP A 464 22.78 11.13 14.85
CA ASP A 464 23.89 10.59 15.61
C ASP A 464 24.76 9.63 14.77
N GLY A 465 26.07 9.89 14.78
CA GLY A 465 27.05 9.09 14.04
C GLY A 465 26.93 9.17 12.51
N VAL A 466 26.18 10.14 11.97
CA VAL A 466 26.10 10.38 10.53
C VAL A 466 27.43 10.86 9.98
N LYS A 467 27.75 10.46 8.75
CA LYS A 467 28.93 10.90 8.02
C LYS A 467 28.55 11.69 6.78
N PHE A 468 28.88 12.98 6.77
CA PHE A 468 28.79 13.84 5.60
C PHE A 468 30.17 13.98 4.98
N GLY A 469 30.46 13.23 3.91
CA GLY A 469 31.75 13.24 3.22
C GLY A 469 32.03 14.53 2.44
N SER A 470 30.97 15.25 2.05
CA SER A 470 31.03 16.54 1.36
C SER A 470 30.33 17.64 2.19
N ARG A 471 29.80 18.67 1.52
CA ARG A 471 29.08 19.78 2.16
C ARG A 471 27.74 19.30 2.71
N ALA A 472 27.39 19.77 3.90
CA ALA A 472 26.08 19.54 4.49
C ALA A 472 25.39 20.88 4.77
N GLY A 473 24.22 21.10 4.19
CA GLY A 473 23.47 22.35 4.37
C GLY A 473 22.14 22.11 5.07
N PHE A 474 21.93 22.75 6.21
CA PHE A 474 20.73 22.79 7.04
C PHE A 474 20.23 24.25 7.19
N GLY A 475 20.62 25.13 6.28
CA GLY A 475 20.25 26.55 6.37
C GLY A 475 18.74 26.74 6.35
N GLY A 476 18.20 27.48 7.31
CA GLY A 476 16.76 27.68 7.48
C GLY A 476 15.95 26.42 7.84
N ALA A 477 16.62 25.30 8.18
CA ALA A 477 15.91 24.09 8.62
C ALA A 477 15.25 24.30 9.99
N VAL A 478 14.11 23.65 10.21
CA VAL A 478 13.33 23.74 11.44
C VAL A 478 13.28 22.37 12.12
N PHE A 479 13.73 22.31 13.37
CA PHE A 479 13.67 21.13 14.23
C PHE A 479 12.71 21.40 15.37
N GLY A 480 11.48 20.91 15.27
CA GLY A 480 10.41 21.11 16.26
C GLY A 480 10.61 20.29 17.53
N GLY A 481 11.13 19.06 17.41
CA GLY A 481 11.51 18.20 18.54
C GLY A 481 13.01 18.24 18.85
N ASP A 482 13.49 17.21 19.54
CA ASP A 482 14.91 17.10 19.91
C ASP A 482 15.76 16.78 18.69
N ALA A 483 16.94 17.40 18.59
CA ALA A 483 17.87 17.20 17.47
C ALA A 483 19.23 16.63 17.93
N GLY A 484 19.53 15.41 17.51
CA GLY A 484 20.78 14.73 17.84
C GLY A 484 21.78 14.76 16.69
N PHE A 485 22.97 15.32 16.90
CA PHE A 485 24.13 15.28 15.99
C PHE A 485 25.36 14.70 16.69
N GLY A 486 25.16 13.90 17.73
CA GLY A 486 26.24 13.36 18.55
C GLY A 486 27.16 12.45 17.73
N ARG A 487 28.48 12.71 17.81
CA ARG A 487 29.50 12.00 17.01
C ARG A 487 29.28 12.08 15.49
N ALA A 488 28.53 13.07 15.00
CA ALA A 488 28.43 13.31 13.56
C ALA A 488 29.77 13.80 12.99
N GLU A 489 30.10 13.37 11.77
CA GLU A 489 31.32 13.75 11.06
C GLU A 489 30.96 14.59 9.83
N PHE A 490 31.35 15.86 9.81
CA PHE A 490 31.20 16.77 8.68
C PHE A 490 32.56 16.95 8.00
N GLY A 491 32.79 16.28 6.87
CA GLY A 491 34.08 16.26 6.18
C GLY A 491 34.43 17.57 5.48
N ARG A 492 33.42 18.36 5.07
CA ARG A 492 33.56 19.69 4.47
C ARG A 492 32.68 20.69 5.23
N ASP A 493 32.33 21.78 4.57
CA ASP A 493 31.57 22.87 5.19
C ASP A 493 30.17 22.38 5.60
N ALA A 494 29.78 22.74 6.82
CA ALA A 494 28.47 22.46 7.39
C ALA A 494 27.77 23.78 7.71
N GLY A 495 26.62 24.04 7.09
CA GLY A 495 25.86 25.27 7.31
C GLY A 495 24.56 24.99 8.05
N PHE A 496 24.34 25.66 9.17
CA PHE A 496 23.12 25.74 9.97
C PHE A 496 22.67 27.20 10.12
N ASP A 497 23.10 28.06 9.20
CA ASP A 497 22.76 29.48 9.21
C ASP A 497 21.22 29.62 9.17
N GLU A 498 20.66 30.45 10.06
CA GLU A 498 19.22 30.67 10.21
C GLU A 498 18.38 29.43 10.57
N ALA A 499 19.00 28.31 10.96
CA ALA A 499 18.27 27.14 11.44
C ALA A 499 17.56 27.41 12.78
N GLU A 500 16.41 26.79 12.99
CA GLU A 500 15.60 26.91 14.21
C GLU A 500 15.50 25.57 14.93
N PHE A 501 15.84 25.56 16.21
CA PHE A 501 15.78 24.39 17.08
C PHE A 501 14.83 24.65 18.25
N GLY A 502 13.67 24.02 18.20
CA GLY A 502 12.62 24.11 19.22
C GLY A 502 12.86 23.22 20.44
N GLY A 503 13.38 22.00 20.24
CA GLY A 503 13.74 21.06 21.30
C GLY A 503 15.23 21.12 21.69
N ASP A 504 15.66 20.15 22.50
CA ASP A 504 17.05 20.04 22.96
C ASP A 504 17.96 19.62 21.80
N VAL A 505 19.18 20.17 21.76
CA VAL A 505 20.13 19.91 20.67
C VAL A 505 21.45 19.38 21.20
N GLY A 506 21.87 18.23 20.68
CA GLY A 506 23.13 17.60 21.06
C GLY A 506 24.11 17.50 19.91
N PHE A 507 25.18 18.31 19.91
CA PHE A 507 26.32 18.14 19.01
C PHE A 507 27.48 17.36 19.67
N GLY A 508 27.28 16.78 20.85
CA GLY A 508 28.35 16.19 21.66
C GLY A 508 29.34 15.32 20.88
N ARG A 509 30.63 15.68 20.93
CA ARG A 509 31.73 15.00 20.22
C ARG A 509 31.58 14.93 18.68
N ALA A 510 30.78 15.81 18.08
CA ALA A 510 30.76 15.98 16.63
C ALA A 510 32.08 16.58 16.13
N VAL A 511 32.42 16.30 14.87
CA VAL A 511 33.63 16.79 14.21
C VAL A 511 33.26 17.55 12.96
N PHE A 512 33.58 18.84 12.93
CA PHE A 512 33.48 19.73 11.79
C PHE A 512 34.85 19.89 11.15
N GLY A 513 35.10 19.16 10.05
CA GLY A 513 36.36 19.18 9.31
C GLY A 513 36.51 20.39 8.37
N GLY A 514 35.39 20.92 7.86
CA GLY A 514 35.31 22.19 7.14
C GLY A 514 34.80 23.34 8.01
N GLY A 515 34.42 24.45 7.38
CA GLY A 515 33.83 25.59 8.09
C GLY A 515 32.44 25.24 8.63
N ALA A 516 32.11 25.73 9.83
CA ALA A 516 30.81 25.54 10.44
C ALA A 516 30.08 26.87 10.57
N GLY A 517 28.91 27.00 9.94
CA GLY A 517 28.07 28.21 10.02
C GLY A 517 26.85 27.97 10.89
N PHE A 518 26.60 28.87 11.83
CA PHE A 518 25.39 28.94 12.68
C PHE A 518 24.92 30.40 12.77
N ASP A 519 25.24 31.23 11.77
CA ASP A 519 24.90 32.65 11.84
C ASP A 519 23.38 32.83 11.83
N GLY A 520 22.85 33.59 12.78
CA GLY A 520 21.41 33.80 12.94
C GLY A 520 20.60 32.57 13.37
N ALA A 521 21.25 31.45 13.69
CA ALA A 521 20.56 30.25 14.20
C ALA A 521 19.88 30.54 15.54
N LYS A 522 18.75 29.88 15.80
CA LYS A 522 17.93 30.05 17.02
C LYS A 522 17.82 28.72 17.77
N PHE A 523 18.16 28.74 19.05
CA PHE A 523 18.08 27.61 19.96
C PHE A 523 17.12 27.95 21.10
N VAL A 524 16.02 27.21 21.20
CA VAL A 524 15.00 27.38 22.24
C VAL A 524 15.14 26.31 23.34
N GLY A 525 15.43 25.06 22.98
CA GLY A 525 15.81 24.00 23.92
C GLY A 525 17.31 23.96 24.20
N ASP A 526 17.72 23.24 25.25
CA ASP A 526 19.11 23.26 25.73
C ASP A 526 20.07 22.73 24.67
N VAL A 527 21.18 23.45 24.43
CA VAL A 527 22.17 23.08 23.42
C VAL A 527 23.50 22.64 24.04
N ARG A 528 24.02 21.51 23.57
CA ARG A 528 25.28 20.90 24.04
C ARG A 528 26.26 20.67 22.89
N PHE A 529 27.29 21.50 22.82
CA PHE A 529 28.50 21.36 22.00
C PHE A 529 29.67 20.72 22.79
N GLU A 530 29.38 19.91 23.81
CA GLU A 530 30.43 19.34 24.67
C GLU A 530 31.41 18.47 23.87
N GLY A 531 32.70 18.80 23.95
CA GLY A 531 33.75 18.06 23.26
C GLY A 531 33.67 18.10 21.73
N VAL A 532 32.93 19.06 21.16
CA VAL A 532 32.89 19.26 19.70
C VAL A 532 34.23 19.76 19.21
N LYS A 533 34.61 19.33 18.00
CA LYS A 533 35.81 19.82 17.31
C LYS A 533 35.46 20.58 16.04
N PHE A 534 35.85 21.84 15.98
CA PHE A 534 35.82 22.69 14.80
C PHE A 534 37.24 22.82 14.25
N ALA A 535 37.54 22.15 13.14
CA ALA A 535 38.87 22.13 12.53
C ALA A 535 39.18 23.41 11.73
N ARG A 536 38.14 24.13 11.31
CA ARG A 536 38.19 25.41 10.60
C ARG A 536 37.26 26.40 11.32
N ASP A 537 36.99 27.52 10.66
CA ASP A 537 36.23 28.62 11.24
C ASP A 537 34.82 28.19 11.62
N ALA A 538 34.40 28.60 12.82
CA ALA A 538 33.07 28.38 13.36
C ALA A 538 32.39 29.73 13.60
N ARG A 539 31.31 29.98 12.87
CA ARG A 539 30.56 31.25 12.92
C ARG A 539 29.25 31.05 13.67
N PHE A 540 29.02 31.86 14.70
CA PHE A 540 27.82 31.93 15.53
C PHE A 540 27.31 33.38 15.62
N GLY A 541 27.64 34.21 14.63
CA GLY A 541 27.29 35.62 14.61
C GLY A 541 25.78 35.81 14.56
N ARG A 542 25.25 36.68 15.43
CA ARG A 542 23.79 36.89 15.59
C ARG A 542 22.99 35.64 15.99
N ALA A 543 23.65 34.54 16.38
CA ALA A 543 22.96 33.38 16.91
C ALA A 543 22.24 33.73 18.22
N LYS A 544 21.08 33.11 18.45
CA LYS A 544 20.24 33.32 19.63
C LYS A 544 20.09 32.02 20.39
N PHE A 545 20.51 32.04 21.65
CA PHE A 545 20.39 30.92 22.58
C PHE A 545 19.43 31.34 23.69
N ASP A 546 18.14 31.04 23.56
CA ASP A 546 17.13 31.34 24.59
C ASP A 546 17.11 30.27 25.71
N CYS A 547 18.15 29.44 25.73
CA CYS A 547 18.33 28.24 26.54
C CYS A 547 19.74 28.21 27.16
N ARG A 548 20.04 27.16 27.93
CA ARG A 548 21.42 26.92 28.36
C ARG A 548 22.27 26.52 27.17
N ALA A 549 23.46 27.12 27.05
CA ALA A 549 24.37 26.87 25.95
C ALA A 549 25.71 26.32 26.46
N GLY A 550 25.95 25.03 26.23
CA GLY A 550 27.16 24.34 26.69
C GLY A 550 28.19 24.14 25.58
N PHE A 551 29.33 24.80 25.68
CA PHE A 551 30.54 24.65 24.84
C PHE A 551 31.71 24.04 25.62
N GLY A 552 31.43 23.36 26.75
CA GLY A 552 32.47 22.78 27.60
C GLY A 552 33.39 21.82 26.84
N ARG A 553 34.71 21.97 27.01
CA ARG A 553 35.72 21.15 26.31
C ARG A 553 35.64 21.18 24.77
N ALA A 554 34.95 22.17 24.19
CA ALA A 554 34.94 22.33 22.74
C ALA A 554 36.33 22.78 22.23
N GLU A 555 36.73 22.28 21.07
CA GLU A 555 38.01 22.60 20.41
C GLU A 555 37.74 23.41 19.14
N PHE A 556 38.11 24.69 19.15
CA PHE A 556 38.08 25.58 18.00
C PHE A 556 39.49 25.75 17.46
N VAL A 557 39.86 24.97 16.44
CA VAL A 557 41.19 25.04 15.81
C VAL A 557 41.29 26.26 14.90
N GLY A 558 40.24 26.54 14.12
CA GLY A 558 40.10 27.78 13.36
C GLY A 558 39.51 28.91 14.20
N ASP A 559 39.11 30.00 13.54
CA ASP A 559 38.55 31.16 14.24
C ASP A 559 37.12 30.87 14.72
N ALA A 560 36.77 31.34 15.91
CA ALA A 560 35.45 31.21 16.50
C ALA A 560 34.80 32.59 16.63
N TRP A 561 33.72 32.84 15.89
CA TRP A 561 33.05 34.14 15.84
C TRP A 561 31.69 34.09 16.50
N PHE A 562 31.58 34.61 17.72
CA PHE A 562 30.34 34.79 18.49
C PHE A 562 29.87 36.26 18.47
N GLY A 563 30.35 37.06 17.52
CA GLY A 563 30.04 38.49 17.47
C GLY A 563 28.54 38.75 17.39
N THR A 564 28.03 39.63 18.26
CA THR A 564 26.59 39.95 18.38
C THR A 564 25.67 38.75 18.66
N ALA A 565 26.21 37.61 19.12
CA ALA A 565 25.40 36.50 19.60
C ALA A 565 24.67 36.89 20.90
N ALA A 566 23.49 36.32 21.11
CA ALA A 566 22.68 36.55 22.30
C ALA A 566 22.51 35.24 23.08
N PHE A 567 23.02 35.21 24.30
CA PHE A 567 22.84 34.12 25.26
C PHE A 567 21.82 34.57 26.30
N GLY A 568 20.60 34.05 26.20
CA GLY A 568 19.46 34.36 27.05
C GLY A 568 19.52 33.73 28.43
N ASP A 569 20.16 32.55 28.56
CA ASP A 569 20.41 31.84 29.81
C ASP A 569 21.93 31.62 30.01
N ASP A 570 22.30 30.75 30.95
CA ASP A 570 23.68 30.42 31.28
C ASP A 570 24.45 29.86 30.07
N ALA A 571 25.65 30.39 29.85
CA ALA A 571 26.56 29.99 28.79
C ALA A 571 27.86 29.44 29.38
N TRP A 572 28.16 28.17 29.08
CA TRP A 572 29.32 27.46 29.62
C TRP A 572 30.37 27.24 28.53
N PHE A 573 31.54 27.84 28.68
CA PHE A 573 32.75 27.64 27.85
C PHE A 573 33.91 27.02 28.64
N GLY A 574 33.63 26.42 29.80
CA GLY A 574 34.67 25.89 30.68
C GLY A 574 35.51 24.79 30.02
N ALA A 575 36.83 24.89 30.18
CA ALA A 575 37.83 24.04 29.53
C ALA A 575 37.75 24.01 27.98
N ALA A 576 37.06 24.97 27.35
CA ALA A 576 37.09 25.11 25.89
C ALA A 576 38.47 25.60 25.43
N VAL A 577 38.88 25.17 24.24
CA VAL A 577 40.17 25.52 23.64
C VAL A 577 39.91 26.27 22.34
N PHE A 578 40.32 27.53 22.30
CA PHE A 578 40.30 28.39 21.13
C PHE A 578 41.73 28.53 20.58
N GLY A 579 42.10 27.65 19.66
CA GLY A 579 43.41 27.69 18.99
C GLY A 579 43.53 28.85 17.98
N GLY A 580 42.44 29.16 17.27
CA GLY A 580 42.32 30.37 16.44
C GLY A 580 41.86 31.59 17.24
N GLY A 581 41.53 32.68 16.54
CA GLY A 581 40.95 33.87 17.16
C GLY A 581 39.53 33.64 17.66
N ALA A 582 39.19 34.13 18.85
CA ALA A 582 37.88 34.05 19.46
C ALA A 582 37.26 35.45 19.58
N GLY A 583 36.21 35.72 18.80
CA GLY A 583 35.53 37.01 18.77
C GLY A 583 34.17 36.96 19.44
N PHE A 584 34.02 37.57 20.61
CA PHE A 584 32.77 37.78 21.34
C PHE A 584 32.29 39.24 21.27
N GLY A 585 32.81 40.02 20.33
CA GLY A 585 32.53 41.45 20.22
C GLY A 585 31.02 41.75 20.08
N GLY A 586 30.49 42.60 20.95
CA GLY A 586 29.06 42.94 20.99
C GLY A 586 28.12 41.80 21.39
N ALA A 587 28.64 40.65 21.82
CA ALA A 587 27.81 39.55 22.32
C ALA A 587 27.12 39.94 23.63
N VAL A 588 25.92 39.41 23.86
CA VAL A 588 25.12 39.68 25.06
C VAL A 588 24.92 38.39 25.83
N PHE A 589 25.37 38.36 27.08
CA PHE A 589 25.17 37.28 28.03
C PHE A 589 24.18 37.74 29.10
N ALA A 590 22.94 37.27 29.01
CA ALA A 590 21.88 37.60 29.95
C ALA A 590 21.93 36.72 31.22
N GLY A 591 22.28 35.44 31.07
CA GLY A 591 22.64 34.53 32.16
C GLY A 591 24.12 34.63 32.56
N SER A 592 24.58 33.67 33.34
CA SER A 592 25.98 33.57 33.80
C SER A 592 26.86 33.07 32.67
N ALA A 593 28.04 33.65 32.49
CA ALA A 593 29.01 33.25 31.47
C ALA A 593 30.25 32.64 32.12
N ALA A 594 30.49 31.35 31.89
CA ALA A 594 31.56 30.59 32.54
C ALA A 594 32.66 30.18 31.55
N PHE A 595 33.80 30.85 31.59
CA PHE A 595 35.03 30.56 30.82
C PHE A 595 36.13 29.93 31.71
N LEU A 596 35.74 29.22 32.78
CA LEU A 596 36.70 28.63 33.72
C LEU A 596 37.61 27.62 33.02
N ASP A 597 38.92 27.70 33.26
CA ASP A 597 39.92 26.83 32.61
C ASP A 597 39.93 26.91 31.07
N ALA A 598 39.28 27.91 30.46
CA ALA A 598 39.28 28.09 29.02
C ALA A 598 40.66 28.55 28.52
N ARG A 599 41.08 28.07 27.35
CA ARG A 599 42.36 28.44 26.73
C ARG A 599 42.12 29.20 25.44
N PHE A 600 42.55 30.45 25.39
CA PHE A 600 42.55 31.30 24.22
C PHE A 600 43.96 31.37 23.65
N GLY A 601 44.31 30.46 22.73
CA GLY A 601 45.61 30.45 22.06
C GLY A 601 45.79 31.59 21.05
N GLY A 602 44.73 31.96 20.33
CA GLY A 602 44.70 33.12 19.44
C GLY A 602 44.21 34.40 20.12
N ASP A 603 43.88 35.42 19.32
CA ASP A 603 43.34 36.69 19.81
C ASP A 603 41.94 36.51 20.41
N ALA A 604 41.69 37.11 21.58
CA ALA A 604 40.42 37.03 22.30
C ALA A 604 39.76 38.41 22.41
N GLY A 605 38.74 38.66 21.60
CA GLY A 605 38.05 39.95 21.53
C GLY A 605 36.69 39.93 22.24
N PHE A 606 36.56 40.65 23.35
CA PHE A 606 35.31 40.86 24.09
C PHE A 606 34.78 42.30 23.98
N GLY A 607 35.30 43.08 23.03
CA GLY A 607 34.97 44.50 22.89
C GLY A 607 33.46 44.75 22.71
N GLY A 608 32.88 45.61 23.54
CA GLY A 608 31.45 45.90 23.52
C GLY A 608 30.53 44.77 23.99
N ALA A 609 31.07 43.64 24.49
CA ALA A 609 30.26 42.56 25.03
C ALA A 609 29.52 42.99 26.32
N VAL A 610 28.34 42.44 26.56
CA VAL A 610 27.51 42.78 27.72
C VAL A 610 27.27 41.54 28.56
N PHE A 611 27.81 41.50 29.78
CA PHE A 611 27.58 40.46 30.76
C PHE A 611 26.61 40.97 31.83
N ARG A 612 25.38 40.47 31.85
CA ARG A 612 24.35 40.95 32.81
C ARG A 612 24.44 40.29 34.18
N ARG A 613 24.97 39.07 34.24
CA ARG A 613 25.22 38.30 35.46
C ARG A 613 26.72 38.05 35.62
N ASP A 614 27.06 37.03 36.39
CA ASP A 614 28.45 36.72 36.70
C ASP A 614 29.19 36.22 35.45
N ALA A 615 30.43 36.68 35.31
CA ALA A 615 31.34 36.33 34.24
C ALA A 615 32.63 35.74 34.85
N GLY A 616 32.79 34.43 34.75
CA GLY A 616 33.92 33.72 35.33
C GLY A 616 35.00 33.39 34.30
N PHE A 617 36.19 33.96 34.46
CA PHE A 617 37.40 33.69 33.68
C PHE A 617 38.50 33.04 34.52
N GLY A 618 38.14 32.45 35.67
CA GLY A 618 39.10 31.85 36.59
C GLY A 618 39.93 30.75 35.93
N ARG A 619 41.25 30.79 36.14
CA ARG A 619 42.25 29.91 35.50
C ARG A 619 42.21 29.90 33.97
N ALA A 620 41.62 30.92 33.34
CA ALA A 620 41.69 31.06 31.89
C ALA A 620 43.13 31.40 31.45
N VAL A 621 43.51 30.93 30.26
CA VAL A 621 44.83 31.17 29.68
C VAL A 621 44.69 31.99 28.40
N PHE A 622 45.40 33.11 28.31
CA PHE A 622 45.38 34.03 27.16
C PHE A 622 46.74 34.08 26.44
N GLY A 623 46.80 33.58 25.21
CA GLY A 623 48.02 33.52 24.38
C GLY A 623 48.13 34.63 23.35
N GLY A 624 47.01 35.11 22.81
CA GLY A 624 46.97 36.22 21.84
C GLY A 624 46.60 37.57 22.46
N TYR A 625 46.33 38.55 21.60
CA TYR A 625 45.83 39.85 22.04
C TYR A 625 44.44 39.68 22.68
N THR A 626 44.28 40.17 23.90
CA THR A 626 43.01 40.12 24.63
C THR A 626 42.49 41.54 24.84
N GLY A 627 41.21 41.78 24.56
CA GLY A 627 40.63 43.12 24.70
C GLY A 627 39.18 43.10 25.18
N PHE A 628 38.90 43.85 26.25
CA PHE A 628 37.56 44.08 26.81
C PHE A 628 37.06 45.51 26.58
N GLY A 629 37.64 46.24 25.62
CA GLY A 629 37.30 47.64 25.36
C GLY A 629 35.81 47.87 25.15
N GLY A 630 35.18 48.66 26.02
CA GLY A 630 33.75 48.95 25.97
C GLY A 630 32.83 47.81 26.43
N ALA A 631 33.37 46.72 26.97
CA ALA A 631 32.58 45.66 27.58
C ALA A 631 31.89 46.14 28.86
N GLN A 632 30.71 45.59 29.14
CA GLN A 632 29.88 45.95 30.30
C GLN A 632 29.71 44.73 31.20
N PHE A 633 29.98 44.90 32.49
CA PHE A 633 29.81 43.86 33.50
C PHE A 633 28.78 44.32 34.54
N GLY A 634 27.61 43.69 34.54
CA GLY A 634 26.52 43.92 35.48
C GLY A 634 26.57 43.03 36.71
N GLY A 635 27.23 41.86 36.62
CA GLY A 635 27.49 40.95 37.73
C GLY A 635 28.98 40.89 38.11
N VAL A 636 29.37 39.83 38.84
CA VAL A 636 30.77 39.64 39.26
C VAL A 636 31.61 39.15 38.10
N ALA A 637 32.64 39.93 37.73
CA ALA A 637 33.71 39.46 36.85
C ALA A 637 34.84 38.88 37.72
N CYS A 638 35.15 37.60 37.55
CA CYS A 638 36.20 36.90 38.31
C CYS A 638 37.30 36.43 37.35
N PHE A 639 38.55 36.80 37.63
CA PHE A 639 39.74 36.45 36.84
C PHE A 639 40.78 35.71 37.70
N ASP A 640 40.34 35.06 38.77
CA ASP A 640 41.24 34.43 39.74
C ASP A 640 42.15 33.39 39.06
N ASP A 641 43.45 33.53 39.28
CA ASP A 641 44.49 32.68 38.67
C ASP A 641 44.48 32.67 37.12
N ALA A 642 43.88 33.66 36.47
CA ALA A 642 43.99 33.83 35.02
C ALA A 642 45.41 34.26 34.64
N VAL A 643 45.94 33.69 33.57
CA VAL A 643 47.34 33.90 33.14
C VAL A 643 47.44 34.13 31.64
N TYR A 644 48.54 34.77 31.22
CA TYR A 644 48.98 34.71 29.84
C TYR A 644 49.73 33.39 29.57
N ASP A 645 49.89 33.01 28.29
CA ASP A 645 50.56 31.76 27.90
C ASP A 645 52.04 31.70 28.33
N ASP A 646 52.68 32.84 28.60
CA ASP A 646 54.03 32.93 29.18
C ASP A 646 54.08 32.84 30.71
N GLY A 647 52.94 32.61 31.36
CA GLY A 647 52.81 32.41 32.81
C GLY A 647 52.68 33.70 33.62
N ARG A 648 52.66 34.88 32.98
CA ARG A 648 52.35 36.14 33.67
C ARG A 648 50.88 36.14 34.13
N VAL A 649 50.60 36.66 35.31
CA VAL A 649 49.23 36.85 35.81
C VAL A 649 48.53 37.89 34.94
N PHE A 650 47.27 37.63 34.60
CA PHE A 650 46.43 38.54 33.83
C PHE A 650 45.93 39.70 34.71
N ASP A 651 46.14 40.95 34.28
CA ASP A 651 45.59 42.14 34.94
C ASP A 651 44.35 42.67 34.17
N PRO A 652 43.13 42.52 34.71
CA PRO A 652 41.92 43.01 34.04
C PRO A 652 41.90 44.52 33.77
N ALA A 653 42.56 45.33 34.60
CA ALA A 653 42.51 46.79 34.51
C ALA A 653 43.21 47.33 33.26
N GLU A 654 44.29 46.67 32.81
CA GLU A 654 45.03 47.05 31.59
C GLU A 654 44.20 46.83 30.31
N HIS A 655 43.19 45.97 30.38
CA HIS A 655 42.40 45.52 29.22
C HIS A 655 41.00 46.14 29.15
N GLY A 656 40.73 47.18 29.94
CA GLY A 656 39.47 47.93 29.90
C GLY A 656 38.33 47.31 30.71
N VAL A 657 38.63 46.38 31.62
CA VAL A 657 37.67 45.88 32.61
C VAL A 657 37.54 46.91 33.74
N PRO A 658 36.33 47.40 34.06
CA PRO A 658 36.15 48.37 35.14
C PRO A 658 36.52 47.75 36.50
N ARG A 659 37.34 48.45 37.29
CA ARG A 659 37.66 48.06 38.67
C ARG A 659 36.40 48.11 39.54
N ARG A 660 36.28 47.21 40.51
CA ARG A 660 35.19 47.25 41.50
C ARG A 660 35.28 48.53 42.33
N ALA A 661 34.13 49.11 42.66
CA ALA A 661 34.06 50.25 43.60
C ALA A 661 34.45 49.85 45.05
N ASP A 662 34.51 48.55 45.35
CA ASP A 662 34.80 48.00 46.69
C ASP A 662 36.19 47.33 46.81
N GLU A 663 37.07 47.46 45.81
CA GLU A 663 38.47 47.02 45.92
C GLU A 663 39.30 48.08 46.65
N PRO A 664 39.92 47.78 47.80
CA PRO A 664 40.81 48.74 48.44
C PRO A 664 42.04 48.97 47.57
N ASP A 665 42.44 50.24 47.42
CA ASP A 665 43.68 50.64 46.75
C ASP A 665 44.87 49.94 47.42
N HIS A 666 45.35 48.84 46.84
CA HIS A 666 46.70 48.37 47.12
C HIS A 666 47.69 49.26 46.36
N GLU A 667 47.90 50.45 46.91
CA GLU A 667 49.05 51.29 46.64
C GLU A 667 50.31 50.47 46.97
N GLY A 668 51.18 50.30 45.97
CA GLY A 668 52.29 49.35 45.99
C GLY A 668 53.25 49.54 47.17
N ASP A 669 53.55 48.43 47.84
CA ASP A 669 54.65 48.36 48.80
C ASP A 669 55.97 48.21 48.01
N PRO A 670 56.94 49.12 48.13
CA PRO A 670 58.18 49.05 47.37
C PRO A 670 59.09 47.93 47.91
N ASN A 671 59.31 46.93 47.05
CA ASN A 671 60.44 46.00 47.00
C ASN A 671 61.57 46.20 48.05
N PRO A 672 61.75 45.28 49.03
CA PRO A 672 62.93 45.24 49.88
C PRO A 672 63.86 44.10 49.47
N ALA A 673 64.60 44.26 48.37
CA ALA A 673 65.65 43.29 47.99
C ALA A 673 66.89 43.95 47.36
N GLN A 674 67.46 44.97 48.03
CA GLN A 674 68.86 45.34 47.85
C GLN A 674 69.48 45.83 49.17
N GLN A 675 69.97 44.91 50.00
CA GLN A 675 71.05 45.23 50.95
C GLN A 675 72.10 44.10 50.99
N ARG A 676 73.25 44.44 50.38
CA ARG A 676 74.63 44.21 50.81
C ARG A 676 75.07 42.77 51.15
N GLN A 677 75.94 42.23 50.30
CA GLN A 677 77.04 41.36 50.72
C GLN A 677 78.38 41.94 50.24
N THR A 678 79.21 42.35 51.20
CA THR A 678 80.66 42.54 51.08
C THR A 678 81.37 41.18 51.20
N PRO A 679 82.50 40.94 50.50
CA PRO A 679 83.18 39.65 50.50
C PRO A 679 84.19 39.50 51.66
N PRO A 680 84.57 38.27 52.05
CA PRO A 680 85.63 38.07 53.03
C PRO A 680 87.02 37.97 52.36
N SER A 681 87.96 38.64 53.02
CA SER A 681 89.42 38.51 53.11
C SER A 681 90.25 38.07 51.90
#